data_AF-C1FG54-F1
#
_entry.id   AF-C1FG54-F1
#
_cell.length_a   1.000
_cell.length_b   1.000
_cell.length_c   1.000
_cell.angle_alpha   90.00
_cell.angle_beta   90.00
_cell.angle_gamma   90.00
#
_symmetry.space_group_name_H-M   'P 1'
#
loop_
_entity.id
_entity.type
_entity.pdbx_description
1 polymer ?
#
loop_
_entity_poly.entity_id
_entity_poly.type
_entity_poly.pdbx_seq_one_letter_code
_entity_poly.pdbx_strand_id
1 'polypeptide(L)'
;MGNSVGKEATVQESVAGDTGRPPRKEHEATRGSAAADERRTTEDSPTLVSGLRLVEGIVDTSGSPSEHDILVAWIRGTLERGRAGELPGNTYAPIPEKWRKRNQSREMLQFGTYTHSNRVETHVPVAPLPPELDAVVDALIARGALTELQRPDSCTINLYGPGQWIPPHIDNPAFDRPFVTVSLCSEQPMVLGRGMVWPEGGRGPCGDDERLNEEHALSLPVGSAVVVEGEAADEYEHAVPPVTAERISLTFRRRGRPGREMDERTERAERCRRRCRDVRGAIVAAAEARAGGVRRGFGPVGPIGAIGRVGPPPAKPAGRREGSVIKKPMDDDAEDVVGGGVLSKNAAKKEARKAAKAAAKERARKAKPTTTAVDGTVFERKEKVRSCPACPPDLLPPTTSDANESQCADASCVAPPMYGEDAGVPVAEALPSVERVHVQRVYDAVATQWHGTRYRAWSGVEDFVRRVVQPGSLVADVGCGNGKNLPEVESLGGFGVGCDFSVGLLEICAVERGLEVFAGDATCLPLRSRSFDVALNIAVLHHVSSEPRRRKLVTETMRLLTVGGTALFYAWALEQADGGVSGHHFESQDVLVPFHKKAGVQGKVVVTGGSGSGEKEGEETRAGGAAGEDDDGDPTAPRVYQRYCHVYKEGELETLFEHIKSWVKVNRVYFDCGNWCVEAERIA
;
A
#
# COMPACT_ATOMS: atom_id res chain seq x y z
N MET A 1 -65.85 30.30 -17.82
CA MET A 1 -67.22 30.10 -17.29
C MET A 1 -67.37 28.61 -17.00
N GLY A 2 -67.68 28.13 -15.80
CA GLY A 2 -67.81 28.80 -14.50
C GLY A 2 -68.92 28.19 -13.65
N ASN A 3 -68.58 27.64 -12.47
CA ASN A 3 -69.49 27.13 -11.42
C ASN A 3 -70.32 25.86 -11.81
N SER A 4 -70.81 25.01 -10.88
CA SER A 4 -70.57 24.87 -9.43
C SER A 4 -71.09 23.52 -8.86
N VAL A 5 -70.40 23.00 -7.83
CA VAL A 5 -70.91 22.45 -6.54
C VAL A 5 -72.35 21.89 -6.44
N GLY A 6 -72.53 20.68 -5.83
CA GLY A 6 -73.77 20.41 -5.07
C GLY A 6 -74.19 18.96 -4.70
N LYS A 7 -73.70 18.45 -3.55
CA LYS A 7 -74.35 17.56 -2.54
C LYS A 7 -75.29 16.36 -2.88
N GLU A 8 -74.92 15.21 -2.29
CA GLU A 8 -75.69 14.28 -1.41
C GLU A 8 -77.25 14.32 -1.36
N ALA A 9 -77.92 13.15 -1.44
CA ALA A 9 -78.48 12.41 -0.27
C ALA A 9 -79.50 11.27 -0.57
N THR A 10 -79.09 10.01 -0.29
CA THR A 10 -79.80 8.95 0.52
C THR A 10 -81.19 8.35 0.12
N VAL A 11 -81.49 7.15 0.69
CA VAL A 11 -82.81 6.41 0.77
C VAL A 11 -83.12 5.52 -0.48
N GLN A 12 -83.64 4.28 -0.45
CA GLN A 12 -84.38 3.47 0.56
C GLN A 12 -84.07 1.94 0.57
N GLU A 13 -84.78 1.16 1.42
CA GLU A 13 -84.56 -0.26 1.80
C GLU A 13 -85.34 -1.33 0.98
N SER A 14 -84.88 -2.60 1.05
CA SER A 14 -85.72 -3.81 0.90
C SER A 14 -85.10 -5.04 1.63
N VAL A 15 -85.72 -6.23 1.52
CA VAL A 15 -86.12 -7.03 2.72
C VAL A 15 -86.23 -8.56 2.49
N ALA A 16 -86.02 -9.36 3.56
CA ALA A 16 -86.10 -10.84 3.65
C ALA A 16 -85.02 -11.63 2.86
N GLY A 17 -84.60 -12.88 3.16
CA GLY A 17 -84.86 -13.89 4.22
C GLY A 17 -83.98 -15.15 3.93
N ASP A 18 -83.90 -16.26 4.67
CA ASP A 18 -84.47 -16.71 5.97
C ASP A 18 -83.62 -17.90 6.57
N THR A 19 -84.23 -18.85 7.28
CA THR A 19 -83.70 -20.05 8.00
C THR A 19 -82.98 -21.12 7.15
N GLY A 20 -82.11 -22.03 7.66
CA GLY A 20 -81.44 -22.16 8.98
C GLY A 20 -81.51 -23.56 9.65
N ARG A 21 -80.37 -24.18 10.08
CA ARG A 21 -80.25 -25.14 11.24
C ARG A 21 -78.78 -25.62 11.56
N PRO A 22 -78.36 -25.72 12.84
CA PRO A 22 -77.06 -26.31 13.32
C PRO A 22 -77.32 -27.68 14.06
N PRO A 23 -76.56 -28.21 15.08
CA PRO A 23 -75.28 -27.83 15.74
C PRO A 23 -74.32 -29.03 16.15
N ARG A 24 -73.35 -28.75 17.07
CA ARG A 24 -72.63 -29.65 18.05
C ARG A 24 -71.20 -30.09 17.69
N LYS A 25 -70.24 -30.21 18.63
CA LYS A 25 -70.19 -29.97 20.11
C LYS A 25 -68.72 -29.78 20.61
N GLU A 26 -68.55 -29.12 21.77
CA GLU A 26 -67.59 -29.36 22.91
C GLU A 26 -66.23 -30.06 22.66
N HIS A 27 -65.11 -29.77 23.33
CA HIS A 27 -64.72 -28.90 24.48
C HIS A 27 -63.19 -28.60 24.32
N GLU A 28 -62.41 -27.94 25.18
CA GLU A 28 -62.55 -27.43 26.56
C GLU A 28 -61.80 -26.06 26.72
N ALA A 29 -61.15 -25.74 27.86
CA ALA A 29 -60.27 -24.58 28.02
C ALA A 29 -59.22 -24.75 29.14
N THR A 30 -58.02 -24.16 28.99
CA THR A 30 -57.13 -23.81 30.11
C THR A 30 -56.16 -22.68 29.73
N ARG A 31 -55.57 -22.01 30.73
CA ARG A 31 -54.81 -20.74 30.58
C ARG A 31 -53.30 -20.98 30.48
N GLY A 32 -52.58 -20.15 29.71
CA GLY A 32 -51.11 -20.16 29.68
C GLY A 32 -50.47 -18.91 29.05
N SER A 33 -50.10 -17.94 29.90
CA SER A 33 -49.17 -16.80 29.71
C SER A 33 -49.22 -15.93 28.43
N ALA A 34 -49.19 -14.61 28.63
CA ALA A 34 -49.14 -13.61 27.56
C ALA A 34 -47.76 -13.45 26.91
N ALA A 35 -47.75 -13.29 25.58
CA ALA A 35 -46.82 -12.46 24.80
C ALA A 35 -47.32 -12.38 23.33
N ALA A 36 -48.10 -11.36 22.97
CA ALA A 36 -48.24 -10.94 21.56
C ALA A 36 -46.97 -10.13 21.19
N ASP A 37 -46.33 -10.25 20.04
CA ASP A 37 -46.80 -10.51 18.67
C ASP A 37 -47.71 -9.40 18.09
N GLU A 38 -47.35 -8.14 18.37
CA GLU A 38 -47.78 -6.98 17.58
C GLU A 38 -47.12 -7.00 16.19
N ARG A 39 -47.53 -7.94 15.34
CA ARG A 39 -47.04 -8.05 13.97
C ARG A 39 -48.02 -7.36 13.00
N ARG A 40 -47.88 -6.05 12.82
CA ARG A 40 -48.67 -5.32 11.81
C ARG A 40 -47.91 -4.18 11.11
N THR A 41 -47.46 -4.51 9.90
CA THR A 41 -47.45 -3.63 8.71
C THR A 41 -46.88 -2.21 8.85
N THR A 42 -45.62 -2.06 8.50
CA THR A 42 -45.19 -1.00 7.57
C THR A 42 -44.78 -1.65 6.25
N GLU A 43 -44.90 -0.92 5.14
CA GLU A 43 -44.63 -1.44 3.80
C GLU A 43 -43.15 -1.29 3.45
N ASP A 44 -42.39 -2.40 3.53
CA ASP A 44 -40.98 -2.42 3.12
C ASP A 44 -40.86 -2.23 1.60
N SER A 45 -40.61 -0.98 1.19
CA SER A 45 -39.97 -0.69 -0.09
C SER A 45 -38.64 -1.43 -0.16
N PRO A 46 -38.30 -2.13 -1.26
CA PRO A 46 -37.17 -3.05 -1.29
C PRO A 46 -35.83 -2.33 -1.15
N THR A 47 -35.30 -2.31 0.08
CA THR A 47 -33.96 -1.81 0.39
C THR A 47 -32.92 -2.72 -0.29
N LEU A 48 -32.28 -2.20 -1.35
CA LEU A 48 -31.31 -2.96 -2.15
C LEU A 48 -30.12 -3.51 -1.34
N VAL A 49 -29.83 -2.88 -0.19
CA VAL A 49 -28.73 -3.24 0.73
C VAL A 49 -29.24 -3.11 2.18
N SER A 50 -28.81 -4.02 3.05
CA SER A 50 -29.10 -3.95 4.49
C SER A 50 -28.49 -2.69 5.13
N GLY A 51 -29.32 -1.91 5.83
CA GLY A 51 -28.90 -0.64 6.43
C GLY A 51 -28.81 0.56 5.47
N LEU A 52 -29.33 0.44 4.25
CA LEU A 52 -29.47 1.57 3.31
C LEU A 52 -30.94 2.01 3.21
N ARG A 53 -31.25 3.26 3.56
CA ARG A 53 -32.63 3.79 3.56
C ARG A 53 -32.69 5.18 2.93
N LEU A 54 -33.53 5.35 1.91
CA LEU A 54 -33.85 6.65 1.32
C LEU A 54 -35.02 7.30 2.09
N VAL A 55 -34.93 8.60 2.35
CA VAL A 55 -36.02 9.41 2.93
C VAL A 55 -36.19 10.65 2.06
N GLU A 56 -37.36 10.83 1.46
CA GLU A 56 -37.64 11.94 0.54
C GLU A 56 -38.16 13.19 1.27
N GLY A 57 -38.05 14.35 0.62
CA GLY A 57 -38.63 15.61 1.10
C GLY A 57 -38.08 16.14 2.43
N ILE A 58 -36.82 15.84 2.77
CA ILE A 58 -36.12 16.38 3.95
C ILE A 58 -35.97 17.90 3.89
N VAL A 59 -35.69 18.43 2.69
CA VAL A 59 -35.68 19.87 2.40
C VAL A 59 -36.76 20.12 1.35
N ASP A 60 -37.66 21.06 1.61
CA ASP A 60 -38.74 21.36 0.66
C ASP A 60 -38.19 22.03 -0.62
N THR A 61 -38.70 21.55 -1.75
CA THR A 61 -38.44 22.08 -3.09
C THR A 61 -39.65 22.79 -3.68
N SER A 62 -40.75 22.90 -2.92
CA SER A 62 -41.97 23.63 -3.31
C SER A 62 -41.87 25.14 -3.05
N GLY A 63 -42.66 25.91 -3.79
CA GLY A 63 -42.66 27.38 -3.69
C GLY A 63 -41.52 28.06 -4.44
N SER A 64 -41.33 29.36 -4.20
CA SER A 64 -40.19 30.13 -4.71
C SER A 64 -40.04 31.45 -3.93
N PRO A 65 -38.91 31.70 -3.25
CA PRO A 65 -37.85 30.73 -2.97
C PRO A 65 -38.35 29.60 -2.06
N SER A 66 -37.95 28.37 -2.35
CA SER A 66 -38.15 27.18 -1.53
C SER A 66 -37.14 27.10 -0.36
N GLU A 67 -37.32 26.14 0.57
CA GLU A 67 -36.26 25.84 1.57
C GLU A 67 -34.94 25.47 0.88
N HIS A 68 -35.03 24.70 -0.21
CA HIS A 68 -33.90 24.33 -1.07
C HIS A 68 -33.18 25.55 -1.66
N ASP A 69 -33.92 26.52 -2.23
CA ASP A 69 -33.34 27.75 -2.79
C ASP A 69 -32.58 28.56 -1.72
N ILE A 70 -33.18 28.73 -0.55
CA ILE A 70 -32.60 29.50 0.57
C ILE A 70 -31.32 28.83 1.06
N LEU A 71 -31.35 27.51 1.28
CA LEU A 71 -30.19 26.73 1.72
C LEU A 71 -29.06 26.76 0.67
N VAL A 72 -29.38 26.61 -0.62
CA VAL A 72 -28.37 26.67 -1.69
C VAL A 72 -27.78 28.07 -1.85
N ALA A 73 -28.57 29.14 -1.70
CA ALA A 73 -28.06 30.50 -1.70
C ALA A 73 -27.07 30.75 -0.54
N TRP A 74 -27.41 30.28 0.67
CA TRP A 74 -26.53 30.34 1.83
C TRP A 74 -25.24 29.53 1.65
N ILE A 75 -25.32 28.32 1.09
CA ILE A 75 -24.14 27.48 0.79
C ILE A 75 -23.22 28.19 -0.21
N ARG A 76 -23.76 28.79 -1.28
CA ARG A 76 -22.96 29.50 -2.29
C ARG A 76 -22.29 30.76 -1.73
N GLY A 77 -23.00 31.58 -0.96
CA GLY A 77 -22.39 32.73 -0.27
C GLY A 77 -21.31 32.32 0.74
N THR A 78 -21.50 31.20 1.44
CA THR A 78 -20.49 30.66 2.35
C THR A 78 -19.27 30.12 1.60
N LEU A 79 -19.46 29.50 0.44
CA LEU A 79 -18.37 29.06 -0.45
C LEU A 79 -17.52 30.24 -0.95
N GLU A 80 -18.14 31.34 -1.36
CA GLU A 80 -17.45 32.56 -1.82
C GLU A 80 -16.58 33.16 -0.70
N ARG A 81 -17.13 33.25 0.51
CA ARG A 81 -16.38 33.64 1.72
C ARG A 81 -15.25 32.67 2.05
N GLY A 82 -15.45 31.37 1.83
CA GLY A 82 -14.41 30.34 1.94
C GLY A 82 -13.26 30.58 0.97
N ARG A 83 -13.57 30.81 -0.31
CA ARG A 83 -12.60 31.15 -1.38
C ARG A 83 -11.86 32.46 -1.11
N ALA A 84 -12.50 33.42 -0.44
CA ALA A 84 -11.90 34.68 0.00
C ALA A 84 -11.03 34.55 1.27
N GLY A 85 -11.07 33.40 1.97
CA GLY A 85 -10.32 33.17 3.21
C GLY A 85 -10.98 33.74 4.47
N GLU A 86 -12.27 34.06 4.44
CA GLU A 86 -13.01 34.66 5.56
C GLU A 86 -13.59 33.64 6.57
N LEU A 87 -13.46 32.34 6.29
CA LEU A 87 -13.94 31.28 7.18
C LEU A 87 -12.82 30.82 8.13
N PRO A 88 -13.13 30.45 9.39
CA PRO A 88 -12.11 30.12 10.38
C PRO A 88 -11.41 28.80 10.07
N GLY A 89 -10.09 28.75 10.26
CA GLY A 89 -9.30 27.52 10.11
C GLY A 89 -9.46 26.86 8.74
N ASN A 90 -9.69 25.56 8.72
CA ASN A 90 -9.81 24.76 7.50
C ASN A 90 -11.28 24.49 7.12
N THR A 91 -12.20 25.40 7.47
CA THR A 91 -13.64 25.28 7.17
C THR A 91 -13.91 25.16 5.67
N TYR A 92 -13.12 25.83 4.83
CA TYR A 92 -13.13 25.65 3.37
C TYR A 92 -11.92 24.84 2.93
N ALA A 93 -12.14 23.87 2.04
CA ALA A 93 -11.08 23.10 1.40
C ALA A 93 -11.23 23.14 -0.14
N PRO A 94 -10.29 23.77 -0.86
CA PRO A 94 -10.30 23.84 -2.33
C PRO A 94 -9.94 22.49 -2.97
N ILE A 95 -10.35 22.28 -4.23
CA ILE A 95 -9.93 21.11 -5.02
C ILE A 95 -8.40 21.14 -5.23
N PRO A 96 -7.63 20.14 -4.72
CA PRO A 96 -6.19 20.11 -4.89
C PRO A 96 -5.76 19.91 -6.35
N GLU A 97 -4.63 20.52 -6.73
CA GLU A 97 -4.13 20.58 -8.11
C GLU A 97 -4.03 19.22 -8.81
N LYS A 98 -3.60 18.19 -8.07
CA LYS A 98 -3.49 16.79 -8.55
C LYS A 98 -4.83 16.24 -9.03
N TRP A 99 -5.90 16.49 -8.27
CA TRP A 99 -7.23 15.93 -8.54
C TRP A 99 -8.02 16.75 -9.56
N ARG A 100 -7.79 18.08 -9.62
CA ARG A 100 -8.43 18.97 -10.60
C ARG A 100 -8.20 18.51 -12.05
N LYS A 101 -7.01 17.97 -12.36
CA LYS A 101 -6.65 17.43 -13.68
C LYS A 101 -7.39 16.13 -14.08
N ARG A 102 -8.12 15.50 -13.15
CA ARG A 102 -8.86 14.25 -13.35
C ARG A 102 -10.37 14.39 -13.05
N ASN A 103 -10.84 15.60 -12.72
CA ASN A 103 -12.14 15.87 -12.09
C ASN A 103 -12.42 15.02 -10.82
N GLN A 104 -11.38 14.43 -10.21
CA GLN A 104 -11.47 13.42 -9.15
C GLN A 104 -11.58 14.06 -7.76
N SER A 105 -12.33 15.17 -7.67
CA SER A 105 -12.71 15.81 -6.41
C SER A 105 -13.76 16.90 -6.64
N ARG A 106 -14.21 17.48 -5.54
CA ARG A 106 -15.22 18.54 -5.42
C ARG A 106 -14.78 19.55 -4.35
N GLU A 107 -15.27 20.78 -4.37
CA GLU A 107 -15.00 21.73 -3.28
C GLU A 107 -15.74 21.29 -2.01
N MET A 108 -15.17 21.58 -0.83
CA MET A 108 -15.77 21.21 0.46
C MET A 108 -15.90 22.41 1.39
N LEU A 109 -17.02 22.44 2.13
CA LEU A 109 -17.14 23.14 3.40
C LEU A 109 -17.26 22.10 4.52
N GLN A 110 -16.53 22.27 5.61
CA GLN A 110 -16.46 21.33 6.73
C GLN A 110 -16.77 22.04 8.05
N PHE A 111 -17.77 21.52 8.77
CA PHE A 111 -18.25 22.06 10.03
C PHE A 111 -18.20 20.98 11.12
N GLY A 112 -17.87 21.39 12.35
CA GLY A 112 -17.80 20.54 13.54
C GLY A 112 -16.52 19.69 13.63
N THR A 113 -16.29 18.82 12.65
CA THR A 113 -15.08 17.98 12.57
C THR A 113 -14.39 18.13 11.22
N TYR A 114 -13.09 18.45 11.23
CA TYR A 114 -12.26 18.47 10.03
C TYR A 114 -11.91 17.05 9.56
N THR A 115 -12.03 16.82 8.25
CA THR A 115 -11.50 15.63 7.60
C THR A 115 -10.56 15.98 6.45
N HIS A 116 -9.58 15.11 6.23
CA HIS A 116 -8.66 15.19 5.11
C HIS A 116 -8.36 13.78 4.58
N SER A 117 -8.62 13.55 3.29
CA SER A 117 -8.45 12.23 2.66
C SER A 117 -9.11 11.07 3.44
N ASN A 118 -10.34 11.30 3.93
CA ASN A 118 -11.11 10.38 4.80
C ASN A 118 -10.40 10.01 6.13
N ARG A 119 -9.51 10.86 6.63
CA ARG A 119 -8.98 10.84 8.00
C ARG A 119 -9.61 11.96 8.81
N VAL A 120 -9.90 11.71 10.08
CA VAL A 120 -10.33 12.73 11.04
C VAL A 120 -9.09 13.30 11.72
N GLU A 121 -8.91 14.62 11.70
CA GLU A 121 -7.74 15.29 12.32
C GLU A 121 -8.26 16.29 13.38
N THR A 122 -8.45 15.81 14.62
CA THR A 122 -9.12 16.53 15.72
C THR A 122 -8.42 17.81 16.20
N HIS A 123 -7.18 18.04 15.77
CA HIS A 123 -6.39 19.23 16.09
C HIS A 123 -6.54 20.37 15.06
N VAL A 124 -7.20 20.12 13.93
CA VAL A 124 -7.40 21.12 12.87
C VAL A 124 -8.71 21.88 13.12
N PRO A 125 -8.69 23.21 13.32
CA PRO A 125 -9.89 23.97 13.63
C PRO A 125 -10.79 24.14 12.40
N VAL A 126 -12.10 24.04 12.61
CA VAL A 126 -13.18 24.35 11.68
C VAL A 126 -14.28 25.12 12.42
N ALA A 127 -15.18 25.77 11.70
CA ALA A 127 -16.38 26.36 12.26
C ALA A 127 -17.28 25.28 12.90
N PRO A 128 -18.04 25.59 13.97
CA PRO A 128 -19.12 24.73 14.45
C PRO A 128 -20.24 24.64 13.40
N LEU A 129 -21.22 23.75 13.61
CA LEU A 129 -22.45 23.79 12.81
C LEU A 129 -23.13 25.16 12.99
N PRO A 130 -23.51 25.84 11.89
CA PRO A 130 -24.30 27.06 11.94
C PRO A 130 -25.82 26.74 11.89
N PRO A 131 -26.69 27.67 12.28
CA PRO A 131 -28.13 27.41 12.43
C PRO A 131 -28.82 26.89 11.17
N GLU A 132 -28.33 27.26 9.98
CA GLU A 132 -28.84 26.81 8.68
C GLU A 132 -28.58 25.31 8.45
N LEU A 133 -27.58 24.72 9.12
CA LEU A 133 -27.37 23.27 9.14
C LEU A 133 -28.12 22.59 10.28
N ASP A 134 -28.24 23.22 11.45
CA ASP A 134 -29.04 22.68 12.56
C ASP A 134 -30.52 22.52 12.17
N ALA A 135 -31.08 23.46 11.39
CA ALA A 135 -32.43 23.36 10.84
C ALA A 135 -32.60 22.11 9.93
N VAL A 136 -31.58 21.75 9.15
CA VAL A 136 -31.59 20.51 8.34
C VAL A 136 -31.47 19.26 9.21
N VAL A 137 -30.74 19.34 10.33
CA VAL A 137 -30.67 18.25 11.32
C VAL A 137 -32.01 18.04 12.02
N ASP A 138 -32.69 19.10 12.43
CA ASP A 138 -34.04 19.02 12.99
C ASP A 138 -35.04 18.45 11.96
N ALA A 139 -34.93 18.86 10.70
CA ALA A 139 -35.72 18.33 9.58
C ALA A 139 -35.47 16.83 9.30
N LEU A 140 -34.25 16.32 9.53
CA LEU A 140 -33.89 14.90 9.46
C LEU A 140 -34.47 14.10 10.63
N ILE A 141 -34.45 14.66 11.84
CA ILE A 141 -34.99 14.01 13.04
C ILE A 141 -36.52 13.99 13.00
N ALA A 142 -37.16 15.10 12.62
CA ALA A 142 -38.61 15.22 12.50
C ALA A 142 -39.23 14.26 11.47
N ARG A 143 -38.48 13.91 10.41
CA ARG A 143 -38.90 12.92 9.39
C ARG A 143 -38.34 11.51 9.64
N GLY A 144 -37.79 11.22 10.82
CA GLY A 144 -37.36 9.88 11.22
C GLY A 144 -36.16 9.31 10.46
N ALA A 145 -35.39 10.15 9.75
CA ALA A 145 -34.11 9.75 9.16
C ALA A 145 -33.04 9.55 10.26
N LEU A 146 -33.14 10.29 11.36
CA LEU A 146 -32.33 10.17 12.57
C LEU A 146 -33.21 10.19 13.83
N THR A 147 -32.67 9.70 14.94
CA THR A 147 -33.20 9.97 16.29
C THR A 147 -32.43 11.11 16.97
N GLU A 148 -33.02 11.74 17.98
CA GLU A 148 -32.35 12.80 18.77
C GLU A 148 -31.05 12.31 19.43
N LEU A 149 -30.96 11.03 19.81
CA LEU A 149 -29.71 10.42 20.30
C LEU A 149 -28.62 10.36 19.23
N GLN A 150 -29.00 10.24 17.96
CA GLN A 150 -28.10 10.20 16.80
C GLN A 150 -27.81 11.59 16.22
N ARG A 151 -28.17 12.68 16.92
CA ARG A 151 -27.91 14.06 16.45
C ARG A 151 -26.43 14.23 16.05
N PRO A 152 -26.15 14.65 14.80
CA PRO A 152 -24.79 14.87 14.30
C PRO A 152 -24.16 16.11 14.92
N ASP A 153 -22.84 16.05 15.10
CA ASP A 153 -21.99 17.16 15.55
C ASP A 153 -21.02 17.62 14.44
N SER A 154 -21.13 17.04 13.25
CA SER A 154 -20.28 17.29 12.09
C SER A 154 -21.12 17.31 10.80
N CYS A 155 -20.80 18.22 9.90
CA CYS A 155 -21.34 18.22 8.54
C CYS A 155 -20.25 18.54 7.52
N THR A 156 -20.25 17.82 6.40
CA THR A 156 -19.43 18.13 5.23
C THR A 156 -20.34 18.43 4.04
N ILE A 157 -20.29 19.67 3.56
CA ILE A 157 -20.96 20.10 2.34
C ILE A 157 -20.01 19.84 1.17
N ASN A 158 -20.50 19.14 0.16
CA ASN A 158 -19.75 18.70 -1.02
C ASN A 158 -20.33 19.41 -2.24
N LEU A 159 -19.52 20.17 -2.99
CA LEU A 159 -19.98 21.02 -4.09
C LEU A 159 -19.33 20.58 -5.40
N TYR A 160 -20.11 19.90 -6.25
CA TYR A 160 -19.65 19.23 -7.46
C TYR A 160 -20.06 20.04 -8.71
N GLY A 161 -19.10 20.33 -9.58
CA GLY A 161 -19.37 20.74 -10.96
C GLY A 161 -19.58 19.54 -11.91
N PRO A 162 -20.20 19.75 -13.09
CA PRO A 162 -20.42 18.68 -14.06
C PRO A 162 -19.14 17.88 -14.39
N GLY A 163 -19.26 16.56 -14.39
CA GLY A 163 -18.17 15.61 -14.61
C GLY A 163 -17.24 15.40 -13.41
N GLN A 164 -17.50 16.00 -12.24
CA GLN A 164 -16.76 15.71 -11.00
C GLN A 164 -17.30 14.46 -10.28
N TRP A 165 -16.40 13.76 -9.60
CA TRP A 165 -16.67 12.45 -8.99
C TRP A 165 -15.86 12.21 -7.71
N ILE A 166 -16.26 11.23 -6.92
CA ILE A 166 -15.52 10.71 -5.76
C ILE A 166 -15.33 9.19 -5.94
N PRO A 167 -14.11 8.66 -5.79
CA PRO A 167 -13.85 7.22 -5.90
C PRO A 167 -14.54 6.40 -4.79
N PRO A 168 -14.68 5.08 -5.00
CA PRO A 168 -15.09 4.12 -3.96
C PRO A 168 -14.35 4.30 -2.63
N HIS A 169 -15.10 4.42 -1.53
CA HIS A 169 -14.56 4.53 -0.17
C HIS A 169 -15.55 4.05 0.90
N ILE A 170 -15.03 3.74 2.10
CA ILE A 170 -15.82 3.46 3.31
C ILE A 170 -15.55 4.57 4.33
N ASP A 171 -16.61 5.24 4.79
CA ASP A 171 -16.53 6.44 5.61
C ASP A 171 -15.85 6.17 6.97
N ASN A 172 -15.17 7.17 7.54
CA ASN A 172 -14.24 6.95 8.65
C ASN A 172 -14.93 6.29 9.88
N PRO A 173 -14.35 5.23 10.49
CA PRO A 173 -14.91 4.58 11.69
C PRO A 173 -15.03 5.47 12.93
N ALA A 174 -14.29 6.59 12.97
CA ALA A 174 -14.40 7.62 14.01
C ALA A 174 -15.70 8.45 13.93
N PHE A 175 -16.55 8.20 12.92
CA PHE A 175 -17.95 8.64 12.90
C PHE A 175 -18.88 7.47 13.21
N ASP A 176 -19.85 7.69 14.08
CA ASP A 176 -20.87 6.71 14.39
C ASP A 176 -21.81 6.47 13.20
N ARG A 177 -22.57 5.36 13.27
CA ARG A 177 -23.63 5.04 12.32
C ARG A 177 -25.00 5.26 13.00
N PRO A 178 -26.05 5.65 12.26
CA PRO A 178 -26.05 6.05 10.86
C PRO A 178 -25.26 7.33 10.58
N PHE A 179 -24.76 7.46 9.35
CA PHE A 179 -24.50 8.77 8.74
C PHE A 179 -25.53 9.05 7.66
N VAL A 180 -25.75 10.33 7.35
CA VAL A 180 -26.84 10.74 6.43
C VAL A 180 -26.32 11.75 5.41
N THR A 181 -26.64 11.54 4.13
CA THR A 181 -26.31 12.51 3.06
C THR A 181 -27.57 13.05 2.39
N VAL A 182 -27.83 14.34 2.59
CA VAL A 182 -28.88 15.11 1.89
C VAL A 182 -28.39 15.52 0.50
N SER A 183 -29.22 15.43 -0.54
CA SER A 183 -28.87 15.82 -1.93
C SER A 183 -29.66 17.03 -2.42
N LEU A 184 -28.96 17.99 -3.04
CA LEU A 184 -29.49 19.26 -3.52
C LEU A 184 -29.04 19.56 -4.97
N CYS A 185 -29.77 20.46 -5.63
CA CYS A 185 -29.52 21.06 -6.97
C CYS A 185 -29.80 20.14 -8.16
N SER A 186 -29.39 18.88 -8.13
CA SER A 186 -29.78 17.90 -9.14
C SER A 186 -29.90 16.49 -8.56
N GLU A 187 -30.82 15.72 -9.12
CA GLU A 187 -30.87 14.28 -8.89
C GLU A 187 -29.64 13.63 -9.52
N GLN A 188 -28.89 12.86 -8.73
CA GLN A 188 -27.66 12.18 -9.15
C GLN A 188 -27.57 10.83 -8.42
N PRO A 189 -27.04 9.78 -9.05
CA PRO A 189 -26.89 8.48 -8.41
C PRO A 189 -25.74 8.47 -7.38
N MET A 190 -25.89 7.63 -6.37
CA MET A 190 -24.81 7.09 -5.54
C MET A 190 -24.75 5.58 -5.78
N VAL A 191 -23.55 5.03 -5.97
CA VAL A 191 -23.36 3.59 -6.15
C VAL A 191 -22.70 2.96 -4.92
N LEU A 192 -23.00 1.68 -4.70
CA LEU A 192 -22.41 0.85 -3.66
C LEU A 192 -21.89 -0.46 -4.27
N GLY A 193 -20.79 -0.97 -3.72
CA GLY A 193 -20.23 -2.27 -4.09
C GLY A 193 -18.99 -2.63 -3.31
N ARG A 194 -18.54 -3.88 -3.42
CA ARG A 194 -17.39 -4.42 -2.68
C ARG A 194 -16.22 -4.64 -3.63
N GLY A 195 -15.22 -3.76 -3.55
CA GLY A 195 -14.08 -3.79 -4.47
C GLY A 195 -14.36 -3.16 -5.83
N MET A 196 -15.16 -2.09 -5.86
CA MET A 196 -15.49 -1.37 -7.11
C MET A 196 -14.21 -0.94 -7.85
N VAL A 197 -14.01 -1.41 -9.08
CA VAL A 197 -12.88 -1.00 -9.93
C VAL A 197 -13.32 0.16 -10.81
N TRP A 198 -12.79 1.34 -10.52
CA TRP A 198 -13.01 2.57 -11.30
C TRP A 198 -11.69 2.99 -11.97
N PRO A 199 -11.68 3.25 -13.29
CA PRO A 199 -10.45 3.53 -14.05
C PRO A 199 -9.66 4.77 -13.57
N GLU A 200 -8.34 4.64 -13.44
CA GLU A 200 -7.44 5.77 -13.17
C GLU A 200 -7.31 6.68 -14.42
N GLY A 201 -8.00 7.81 -14.41
CA GLY A 201 -7.86 8.85 -15.44
C GLY A 201 -8.92 8.84 -16.54
N GLY A 202 -10.06 8.18 -16.31
CA GLY A 202 -11.20 8.20 -17.23
C GLY A 202 -11.59 9.61 -17.66
N ARG A 203 -11.62 9.83 -18.98
CA ARG A 203 -12.43 10.91 -19.56
C ARG A 203 -13.91 10.61 -19.23
N GLY A 204 -14.71 11.65 -19.02
CA GLY A 204 -16.15 11.52 -18.76
C GLY A 204 -16.89 10.69 -19.82
N PRO A 205 -18.13 10.24 -19.53
CA PRO A 205 -18.66 8.89 -19.76
C PRO A 205 -18.86 8.45 -21.23
N CYS A 206 -17.80 8.53 -22.03
CA CYS A 206 -17.79 8.29 -23.48
C CYS A 206 -16.48 7.58 -23.92
N GLY A 207 -15.91 6.75 -23.06
CA GLY A 207 -14.81 5.84 -23.36
C GLY A 207 -15.06 4.49 -22.69
N ASP A 208 -14.67 3.41 -23.34
CA ASP A 208 -15.09 2.03 -23.03
C ASP A 208 -14.38 1.39 -21.81
N ASP A 209 -13.99 2.20 -20.83
CA ASP A 209 -13.37 1.75 -19.58
C ASP A 209 -14.46 1.34 -18.58
N GLU A 210 -14.80 0.04 -18.54
CA GLU A 210 -15.92 -0.52 -17.78
C GLU A 210 -15.78 -0.30 -16.25
N ARG A 211 -16.82 0.27 -15.61
CA ARG A 211 -16.91 0.40 -14.15
C ARG A 211 -17.41 -0.93 -13.58
N LEU A 212 -16.56 -1.62 -12.81
CA LEU A 212 -16.84 -2.99 -12.35
C LEU A 212 -17.14 -3.05 -10.85
N ASN A 213 -17.94 -4.06 -10.46
CA ASN A 213 -18.45 -4.30 -9.11
C ASN A 213 -19.32 -3.19 -8.52
N GLU A 214 -20.02 -2.41 -9.35
CA GLU A 214 -21.16 -1.60 -8.89
C GLU A 214 -22.36 -2.54 -8.63
N GLU A 215 -22.42 -3.12 -7.43
CA GLU A 215 -23.48 -4.08 -7.04
C GLU A 215 -24.85 -3.40 -6.96
N HIS A 216 -24.89 -2.13 -6.56
CA HIS A 216 -26.13 -1.36 -6.39
C HIS A 216 -25.95 0.10 -6.82
N ALA A 217 -27.00 0.68 -7.40
CA ALA A 217 -27.09 2.11 -7.69
C ALA A 217 -28.42 2.65 -7.13
N LEU A 218 -28.33 3.74 -6.36
CA LEU A 218 -29.47 4.44 -5.76
C LEU A 218 -29.52 5.86 -6.34
N SER A 219 -30.63 6.23 -6.98
CA SER A 219 -30.86 7.64 -7.34
C SER A 219 -31.18 8.45 -6.09
N LEU A 220 -30.69 9.69 -6.03
CA LEU A 220 -30.91 10.60 -4.89
C LEU A 220 -31.64 11.86 -5.37
N PRO A 221 -32.98 11.89 -5.32
CA PRO A 221 -33.79 13.06 -5.68
C PRO A 221 -33.40 14.33 -4.92
N VAL A 222 -33.69 15.50 -5.52
CA VAL A 222 -33.44 16.80 -4.87
C VAL A 222 -34.31 16.93 -3.62
N GLY A 223 -33.70 17.30 -2.49
CA GLY A 223 -34.37 17.37 -1.19
C GLY A 223 -34.49 16.03 -0.46
N SER A 224 -34.08 14.91 -1.06
CA SER A 224 -33.97 13.62 -0.36
C SER A 224 -32.70 13.50 0.48
N ALA A 225 -32.70 12.56 1.42
CA ALA A 225 -31.52 12.12 2.14
C ALA A 225 -31.41 10.59 2.15
N VAL A 226 -30.18 10.09 1.98
CA VAL A 226 -29.86 8.67 2.18
C VAL A 226 -29.24 8.48 3.56
N VAL A 227 -29.85 7.60 4.36
CA VAL A 227 -29.38 7.10 5.65
C VAL A 227 -28.57 5.84 5.39
N VAL A 228 -27.36 5.77 5.96
CA VAL A 228 -26.42 4.67 5.76
C VAL A 228 -25.94 4.15 7.12
N GLU A 229 -26.28 2.91 7.43
CA GLU A 229 -25.89 2.18 8.64
C GLU A 229 -25.60 0.70 8.35
N GLY A 230 -25.22 -0.05 9.39
CA GLY A 230 -25.00 -1.50 9.30
C GLY A 230 -24.06 -1.91 8.16
N GLU A 231 -24.51 -2.88 7.36
CA GLU A 231 -23.74 -3.44 6.25
C GLU A 231 -23.42 -2.37 5.19
N ALA A 232 -24.38 -1.52 4.82
CA ALA A 232 -24.20 -0.44 3.85
C ALA A 232 -23.14 0.60 4.27
N ALA A 233 -22.89 0.77 5.58
CA ALA A 233 -21.95 1.77 6.11
C ALA A 233 -20.55 1.25 6.41
N ASP A 234 -20.42 -0.04 6.71
CA ASP A 234 -19.16 -0.66 7.18
C ASP A 234 -18.63 -1.77 6.25
N GLU A 235 -19.49 -2.38 5.42
CA GLU A 235 -19.15 -3.48 4.50
C GLU A 235 -19.29 -3.16 3.00
N TYR A 236 -19.90 -2.03 2.63
CA TYR A 236 -19.92 -1.54 1.26
C TYR A 236 -19.00 -0.33 1.08
N GLU A 237 -18.27 -0.28 -0.02
CA GLU A 237 -17.71 0.98 -0.51
C GLU A 237 -18.83 1.74 -1.22
N HIS A 238 -18.87 3.07 -1.05
CA HIS A 238 -19.78 3.93 -1.78
C HIS A 238 -19.01 4.96 -2.64
N ALA A 239 -19.61 5.39 -3.74
CA ALA A 239 -19.01 6.31 -4.68
C ALA A 239 -20.05 7.25 -5.32
N VAL A 240 -19.58 8.41 -5.79
CA VAL A 240 -20.39 9.36 -6.56
C VAL A 240 -19.78 9.43 -7.97
N PRO A 241 -20.46 8.91 -9.02
CA PRO A 241 -19.94 8.91 -10.38
C PRO A 241 -19.92 10.33 -10.97
N PRO A 242 -19.29 10.54 -12.14
CA PRO A 242 -19.23 11.86 -12.79
C PRO A 242 -20.60 12.50 -12.95
N VAL A 243 -20.90 13.51 -12.12
CA VAL A 243 -22.24 14.12 -12.04
C VAL A 243 -22.63 14.81 -13.35
N THR A 244 -23.89 14.69 -13.75
CA THR A 244 -24.37 15.25 -15.03
C THR A 244 -24.63 16.76 -14.99
N ALA A 245 -24.86 17.31 -13.79
CA ALA A 245 -25.15 18.71 -13.54
C ALA A 245 -24.44 19.19 -12.25
N GLU A 246 -24.64 20.45 -11.85
CA GLU A 246 -24.23 20.92 -10.52
C GLU A 246 -24.97 20.10 -9.44
N ARG A 247 -24.21 19.56 -8.48
CA ARG A 247 -24.74 18.83 -7.33
C ARG A 247 -24.16 19.43 -6.06
N ILE A 248 -25.00 19.58 -5.04
CA ILE A 248 -24.54 19.85 -3.68
C ILE A 248 -25.02 18.70 -2.78
N SER A 249 -24.19 18.18 -1.89
CA SER A 249 -24.62 17.17 -0.91
C SER A 249 -24.06 17.41 0.49
N LEU A 250 -24.91 17.31 1.50
CA LEU A 250 -24.59 17.59 2.90
C LEU A 250 -24.51 16.26 3.66
N THR A 251 -23.30 15.84 4.01
CA THR A 251 -23.05 14.59 4.74
C THR A 251 -22.92 14.88 6.24
N PHE A 252 -23.99 14.60 6.97
CA PHE A 252 -24.13 14.76 8.41
C PHE A 252 -23.67 13.51 9.17
N ARG A 253 -22.85 13.72 10.21
CA ARG A 253 -22.16 12.67 10.97
C ARG A 253 -22.07 13.05 12.45
N ARG A 254 -22.14 12.05 13.34
CA ARG A 254 -21.83 12.20 14.77
C ARG A 254 -20.45 11.61 15.04
N ARG A 255 -19.57 12.33 15.74
CA ARG A 255 -18.24 11.83 16.11
C ARG A 255 -18.35 10.75 17.17
N GLY A 256 -17.74 9.61 16.90
CA GLY A 256 -17.67 8.49 17.84
C GLY A 256 -16.90 8.85 19.11
N ARG A 257 -17.27 8.18 20.20
CA ARG A 257 -16.47 8.18 21.44
C ARG A 257 -15.42 7.07 21.34
N PRO A 258 -14.13 7.33 21.61
CA PRO A 258 -13.10 6.30 21.60
C PRO A 258 -13.42 5.14 22.55
N GLY A 259 -13.09 3.92 22.13
CA GLY A 259 -13.36 2.68 22.85
C GLY A 259 -14.18 1.68 22.04
N ARG A 260 -14.50 0.56 22.69
CA ARG A 260 -14.83 -0.74 22.08
C ARG A 260 -15.76 -0.73 20.86
N GLU A 261 -16.78 0.13 20.80
CA GLU A 261 -17.68 0.22 19.64
C GLU A 261 -16.99 0.81 18.40
N MET A 262 -16.19 1.87 18.58
CA MET A 262 -15.37 2.47 17.52
C MET A 262 -14.23 1.53 17.09
N ASP A 263 -13.65 0.80 18.04
CA ASP A 263 -12.59 -0.18 17.77
C ASP A 263 -13.13 -1.33 16.89
N GLU A 264 -14.27 -1.92 17.28
CA GLU A 264 -14.98 -2.91 16.44
C GLU A 264 -15.40 -2.34 15.07
N ARG A 265 -15.87 -1.09 15.00
CA ARG A 265 -16.23 -0.41 13.73
C ARG A 265 -15.00 -0.28 12.83
N THR A 266 -13.83 -0.05 13.43
CA THR A 266 -12.55 0.05 12.73
C THR A 266 -12.13 -1.31 12.18
N GLU A 267 -12.14 -2.36 13.00
CA GLU A 267 -11.89 -3.74 12.56
C GLU A 267 -12.78 -4.17 11.39
N ARG A 268 -14.10 -3.89 11.47
CA ARG A 268 -15.06 -4.22 10.40
C ARG A 268 -14.70 -3.49 9.09
N ALA A 269 -14.49 -2.18 9.16
CA ALA A 269 -14.13 -1.38 7.99
C ALA A 269 -12.79 -1.79 7.38
N GLU A 270 -11.77 -2.14 8.17
CA GLU A 270 -10.47 -2.60 7.64
C GLU A 270 -10.55 -3.99 7.01
N ARG A 271 -11.30 -4.92 7.62
CA ARG A 271 -11.61 -6.25 7.07
C ARG A 271 -12.31 -6.12 5.72
N CYS A 272 -13.26 -5.20 5.59
CA CYS A 272 -13.89 -4.89 4.31
C CYS A 272 -12.92 -4.25 3.31
N ARG A 273 -12.17 -3.19 3.68
CA ARG A 273 -11.16 -2.54 2.82
C ARG A 273 -10.08 -3.52 2.33
N ARG A 274 -9.81 -4.60 3.07
CA ARG A 274 -8.96 -5.71 2.61
C ARG A 274 -9.67 -6.55 1.55
N ARG A 275 -10.86 -7.10 1.85
CA ARG A 275 -11.69 -7.87 0.89
C ARG A 275 -11.89 -7.11 -0.43
N CYS A 276 -12.16 -5.80 -0.35
CA CYS A 276 -12.32 -4.94 -1.51
C CYS A 276 -11.04 -4.81 -2.35
N ARG A 277 -9.85 -4.73 -1.73
CA ARG A 277 -8.56 -4.75 -2.46
C ARG A 277 -8.28 -6.10 -3.10
N ASP A 278 -8.55 -7.19 -2.38
CA ASP A 278 -8.36 -8.55 -2.90
C ASP A 278 -9.23 -8.80 -4.15
N VAL A 279 -10.49 -8.33 -4.11
CA VAL A 279 -11.43 -8.36 -5.26
C VAL A 279 -10.97 -7.47 -6.42
N ARG A 280 -10.52 -6.24 -6.17
CA ARG A 280 -9.95 -5.37 -7.22
C ARG A 280 -8.77 -6.04 -7.93
N GLY A 281 -7.85 -6.63 -7.16
CA GLY A 281 -6.67 -7.32 -7.72
C GLY A 281 -7.06 -8.48 -8.64
N ALA A 282 -8.04 -9.30 -8.22
CA ALA A 282 -8.56 -10.39 -9.04
C ALA A 282 -9.21 -9.88 -10.35
N ILE A 283 -9.93 -8.75 -10.31
CA ILE A 283 -10.57 -8.15 -11.49
C ILE A 283 -9.53 -7.60 -12.47
N VAL A 284 -8.51 -6.88 -11.99
CA VAL A 284 -7.44 -6.35 -12.85
C VAL A 284 -6.68 -7.49 -13.53
N ALA A 285 -6.27 -8.52 -12.79
CA ALA A 285 -5.61 -9.69 -13.35
C ALA A 285 -6.50 -10.44 -14.37
N ALA A 286 -7.82 -10.52 -14.12
CA ALA A 286 -8.77 -11.11 -15.08
C ALA A 286 -8.97 -10.25 -16.34
N ALA A 287 -8.92 -8.92 -16.22
CA ALA A 287 -8.99 -8.00 -17.36
C ALA A 287 -7.71 -8.08 -18.22
N GLU A 288 -6.54 -8.13 -17.59
CA GLU A 288 -5.24 -8.34 -18.27
C GLU A 288 -5.21 -9.69 -18.99
N ALA A 289 -5.65 -10.77 -18.34
CA ALA A 289 -5.77 -12.10 -18.95
C ALA A 289 -6.75 -12.12 -20.14
N ARG A 290 -7.88 -11.40 -20.06
CA ARG A 290 -8.82 -11.24 -21.19
C ARG A 290 -8.22 -10.40 -22.32
N ALA A 291 -7.47 -9.34 -22.03
CA ALA A 291 -6.82 -8.50 -23.02
C ALA A 291 -5.69 -9.21 -23.78
N GLY A 292 -5.05 -10.21 -23.16
CA GLY A 292 -4.15 -11.15 -23.85
C GLY A 292 -4.86 -12.09 -24.83
N GLY A 293 -6.19 -12.23 -24.71
CA GLY A 293 -7.03 -13.02 -25.61
C GLY A 293 -7.37 -12.29 -26.91
N VAL A 294 -6.68 -12.64 -28.00
CA VAL A 294 -6.96 -12.21 -29.39
C VAL A 294 -6.65 -10.73 -29.68
N ARG A 295 -5.36 -10.44 -29.92
CA ARG A 295 -4.95 -9.53 -31.01
C ARG A 295 -3.86 -10.15 -31.89
N ARG A 296 -4.29 -10.84 -32.95
CA ARG A 296 -3.45 -10.96 -34.16
C ARG A 296 -3.46 -9.61 -34.88
N GLY A 297 -2.28 -9.08 -35.18
CA GLY A 297 -2.12 -7.96 -36.11
C GLY A 297 -1.84 -6.61 -35.46
N PHE A 298 -0.84 -5.95 -36.04
CA PHE A 298 -0.39 -4.57 -35.84
C PHE A 298 -1.48 -3.53 -35.57
N GLY A 299 -1.15 -2.54 -34.75
CA GLY A 299 -1.81 -1.23 -34.81
C GLY A 299 -1.21 -0.18 -33.86
N PRO A 300 -1.16 1.11 -34.23
CA PRO A 300 -0.94 1.65 -35.58
C PRO A 300 0.56 1.89 -35.86
N VAL A 301 0.98 1.76 -37.11
CA VAL A 301 2.30 2.27 -37.53
C VAL A 301 2.20 3.80 -37.60
N GLY A 302 2.98 4.52 -36.79
CA GLY A 302 3.13 5.97 -36.93
C GLY A 302 3.59 6.34 -38.34
N PRO A 303 3.18 7.50 -38.91
CA PRO A 303 3.27 7.76 -40.35
C PRO A 303 4.68 7.53 -40.91
N ILE A 304 4.78 6.64 -41.90
CA ILE A 304 6.04 6.27 -42.56
C ILE A 304 6.58 7.49 -43.31
N GLY A 305 7.57 8.18 -42.74
CA GLY A 305 8.05 9.42 -43.35
C GLY A 305 9.13 10.23 -42.61
N ALA A 306 9.91 9.65 -41.69
CA ALA A 306 10.99 10.39 -41.02
C ALA A 306 12.24 9.55 -40.73
N ILE A 307 13.22 9.59 -41.64
CA ILE A 307 14.60 9.21 -41.33
C ILE A 307 15.22 10.34 -40.50
N GLY A 308 14.96 10.33 -39.20
CA GLY A 308 15.48 11.31 -38.24
C GLY A 308 16.99 11.17 -38.08
N ARG A 309 17.75 12.17 -38.55
CA ARG A 309 19.22 12.20 -38.40
C ARG A 309 19.63 12.26 -36.93
N VAL A 310 20.80 11.71 -36.63
CA VAL A 310 21.55 12.05 -35.41
C VAL A 310 21.77 13.57 -35.38
N GLY A 311 21.11 14.26 -34.45
CA GLY A 311 21.37 15.65 -34.14
C GLY A 311 22.61 15.78 -33.25
N PRO A 312 23.47 16.80 -33.44
CA PRO A 312 24.55 17.06 -32.51
C PRO A 312 23.99 17.48 -31.13
N PRO A 313 24.69 17.16 -30.03
CA PRO A 313 24.22 17.49 -28.68
C PRO A 313 24.13 19.02 -28.46
N PRO A 314 23.22 19.48 -27.59
CA PRO A 314 23.00 20.91 -27.36
C PRO A 314 24.26 21.59 -26.79
N ALA A 315 24.65 22.70 -27.40
CA ALA A 315 25.82 23.48 -26.96
C ALA A 315 25.60 24.10 -25.58
N LYS A 316 26.62 24.04 -24.72
CA LYS A 316 26.61 24.69 -23.41
C LYS A 316 26.53 26.22 -23.58
N PRO A 317 25.66 26.93 -22.83
CA PRO A 317 25.64 28.39 -22.87
C PRO A 317 26.91 28.95 -22.25
N ALA A 318 27.76 29.57 -23.06
CA ALA A 318 28.94 30.28 -22.60
C ALA A 318 28.55 31.68 -22.09
N GLY A 319 28.83 31.96 -20.82
CA GLY A 319 28.44 33.22 -20.15
C GLY A 319 29.52 33.75 -19.22
N ARG A 320 30.74 34.02 -19.73
CA ARG A 320 31.74 34.78 -18.96
C ARG A 320 31.23 36.19 -18.67
N ARG A 321 31.39 36.63 -17.42
CA ARG A 321 31.68 38.04 -17.11
C ARG A 321 33.12 38.09 -16.61
N GLU A 322 33.87 39.07 -17.08
CA GLU A 322 35.24 39.37 -16.64
C GLU A 322 35.30 40.72 -15.95
N GLY A 323 36.37 40.94 -15.17
CA GLY A 323 36.53 42.07 -14.26
C GLY A 323 36.11 41.72 -12.83
N SER A 324 36.86 42.07 -11.78
CA SER A 324 38.02 42.98 -11.74
C SER A 324 39.36 42.28 -11.49
N VAL A 325 40.46 43.00 -11.76
CA VAL A 325 41.85 42.55 -11.64
C VAL A 325 42.51 43.18 -10.41
N ILE A 326 43.26 42.38 -9.65
CA ILE A 326 44.50 42.84 -8.99
C ILE A 326 45.59 41.80 -9.27
N LYS A 327 46.70 42.24 -9.88
CA LYS A 327 47.92 41.44 -10.13
C LYS A 327 49.01 41.81 -9.11
N LYS A 328 49.80 40.82 -8.67
CA LYS A 328 51.29 40.80 -8.65
C LYS A 328 51.83 39.66 -7.77
N PRO A 329 53.05 39.16 -8.03
CA PRO A 329 53.66 38.84 -9.32
C PRO A 329 54.14 37.36 -9.36
N MET A 330 54.86 36.99 -10.41
CA MET A 330 55.77 35.82 -10.43
C MET A 330 57.18 36.34 -10.70
N ASP A 331 58.16 35.69 -10.08
CA ASP A 331 59.60 35.72 -10.38
C ASP A 331 60.14 34.31 -10.03
N ASP A 332 61.23 33.77 -10.58
CA ASP A 332 61.51 33.55 -12.01
C ASP A 332 62.53 32.37 -12.17
N ASP A 333 62.84 31.98 -13.41
CA ASP A 333 64.05 31.26 -13.89
C ASP A 333 64.40 29.77 -13.58
N ALA A 334 65.08 29.18 -14.59
CA ALA A 334 66.14 28.15 -14.59
C ALA A 334 65.87 26.64 -14.32
N GLU A 335 65.64 25.90 -15.42
CA GLU A 335 66.57 24.91 -16.03
C GLU A 335 67.35 23.86 -15.17
N ASP A 336 67.04 22.58 -15.46
CA ASP A 336 67.95 21.49 -15.90
C ASP A 336 68.45 20.30 -14.99
N VAL A 337 68.46 19.12 -15.63
CA VAL A 337 68.99 17.75 -15.41
C VAL A 337 69.06 17.01 -14.02
N VAL A 338 68.85 15.68 -14.12
CA VAL A 338 69.26 14.54 -13.25
C VAL A 338 68.35 14.10 -12.09
N GLY A 339 67.57 13.04 -12.37
CA GLY A 339 67.67 11.76 -11.64
C GLY A 339 67.22 11.69 -10.18
N GLY A 340 65.96 11.30 -9.94
CA GLY A 340 65.50 10.83 -8.63
C GLY A 340 63.98 10.70 -8.51
N GLY A 341 63.47 9.48 -8.35
CA GLY A 341 62.04 9.21 -8.21
C GLY A 341 61.46 9.63 -6.86
N VAL A 342 61.21 10.93 -6.64
CA VAL A 342 60.58 11.44 -5.41
C VAL A 342 59.06 11.40 -5.54
N LEU A 343 58.46 10.28 -5.12
CA LEU A 343 57.01 10.22 -4.83
C LEU A 343 56.65 11.38 -3.88
N SER A 344 55.66 12.19 -4.26
CA SER A 344 55.39 13.44 -3.53
C SER A 344 55.11 13.16 -2.05
N LYS A 345 55.60 14.04 -1.16
CA LYS A 345 55.48 13.89 0.30
C LYS A 345 54.01 13.70 0.74
N ASN A 346 53.04 14.17 -0.05
CA ASN A 346 51.62 13.97 0.16
C ASN A 346 51.13 12.54 -0.13
N ALA A 347 51.67 11.85 -1.13
CA ALA A 347 51.35 10.45 -1.41
C ALA A 347 51.86 9.53 -0.30
N ALA A 348 53.14 9.68 0.09
CA ALA A 348 53.73 8.94 1.21
C ALA A 348 52.97 9.21 2.53
N LYS A 349 52.61 10.47 2.82
CA LYS A 349 51.81 10.85 3.99
C LYS A 349 50.38 10.29 3.95
N LYS A 350 49.79 10.11 2.75
CA LYS A 350 48.45 9.50 2.57
C LYS A 350 48.48 8.00 2.84
N GLU A 351 49.43 7.26 2.27
CA GLU A 351 49.59 5.83 2.54
C GLU A 351 50.05 5.55 3.98
N ALA A 352 50.98 6.34 4.55
CA ALA A 352 51.34 6.23 5.96
C ALA A 352 50.14 6.47 6.89
N ARG A 353 49.28 7.45 6.59
CA ARG A 353 48.03 7.69 7.36
C ARG A 353 47.01 6.56 7.19
N LYS A 354 46.95 5.91 6.03
CA LYS A 354 46.10 4.75 5.73
C LYS A 354 46.59 3.50 6.45
N ALA A 355 47.89 3.21 6.41
CA ALA A 355 48.55 2.14 7.16
C ALA A 355 48.39 2.33 8.68
N ALA A 356 48.61 3.55 9.19
CA ALA A 356 48.35 3.88 10.59
C ALA A 356 46.87 3.66 10.99
N LYS A 357 45.92 4.00 10.11
CA LYS A 357 44.48 3.76 10.36
C LYS A 357 44.13 2.26 10.32
N ALA A 358 44.79 1.47 9.48
CA ALA A 358 44.67 0.01 9.45
C ALA A 358 45.25 -0.63 10.72
N ALA A 359 46.48 -0.28 11.11
CA ALA A 359 47.12 -0.77 12.33
C ALA A 359 46.36 -0.35 13.61
N ALA A 360 45.76 0.85 13.63
CA ALA A 360 44.88 1.28 14.71
C ALA A 360 43.58 0.45 14.75
N LYS A 361 42.96 0.17 13.59
CA LYS A 361 41.78 -0.71 13.50
C LYS A 361 42.11 -2.15 13.94
N GLU A 362 43.30 -2.65 13.62
CA GLU A 362 43.75 -3.98 14.03
C GLU A 362 44.08 -4.05 15.53
N ARG A 363 44.76 -3.04 16.11
CA ARG A 363 44.92 -2.93 17.57
C ARG A 363 43.56 -2.86 18.28
N ALA A 364 42.61 -2.09 17.76
CA ALA A 364 41.25 -2.03 18.29
C ALA A 364 40.46 -3.34 18.13
N ARG A 365 40.84 -4.22 17.19
CA ARG A 365 40.27 -5.56 17.00
C ARG A 365 40.94 -6.64 17.88
N LYS A 366 42.15 -6.37 18.41
CA LYS A 366 42.89 -7.28 19.30
C LYS A 366 42.80 -6.91 20.78
N ALA A 367 42.32 -5.71 21.12
CA ALA A 367 42.03 -5.30 22.48
C ALA A 367 40.58 -5.67 22.85
N LYS A 368 40.38 -6.50 23.89
CA LYS A 368 39.05 -6.71 24.49
C LYS A 368 38.47 -5.36 24.95
N PRO A 369 37.26 -4.96 24.52
CA PRO A 369 36.68 -3.69 24.91
C PRO A 369 36.12 -3.77 26.34
N THR A 370 36.89 -3.31 27.31
CA THR A 370 36.38 -3.04 28.67
C THR A 370 35.66 -1.68 28.73
N THR A 371 34.77 -1.51 29.69
CA THR A 371 34.11 -0.23 29.99
C THR A 371 34.19 0.02 31.48
N THR A 372 34.82 1.14 31.87
CA THR A 372 34.96 1.53 33.27
C THR A 372 33.80 2.45 33.68
N ALA A 373 33.10 2.12 34.75
CA ALA A 373 32.08 3.00 35.34
C ALA A 373 32.71 4.12 36.17
N VAL A 374 31.89 5.08 36.61
CA VAL A 374 32.33 6.30 37.31
C VAL A 374 32.96 6.01 38.69
N ASP A 375 32.66 4.86 39.27
CA ASP A 375 33.25 4.33 40.52
C ASP A 375 34.58 3.58 40.30
N GLY A 376 35.03 3.43 39.06
CA GLY A 376 36.25 2.68 38.70
C GLY A 376 36.02 1.19 38.43
N THR A 377 34.80 0.66 38.53
CA THR A 377 34.53 -0.76 38.20
C THR A 377 34.67 -1.03 36.70
N VAL A 378 35.47 -2.05 36.35
CA VAL A 378 35.82 -2.38 34.95
C VAL A 378 34.99 -3.58 34.48
N PHE A 379 34.06 -3.33 33.57
CA PHE A 379 33.22 -4.38 32.99
C PHE A 379 33.83 -4.91 31.69
N GLU A 380 33.99 -6.24 31.57
CA GLU A 380 34.18 -6.88 30.27
C GLU A 380 32.87 -6.79 29.46
N ARG A 381 32.93 -6.18 28.27
CA ARG A 381 31.78 -6.07 27.38
C ARG A 381 31.56 -7.41 26.66
N LYS A 382 30.83 -8.34 27.30
CA LYS A 382 30.40 -9.59 26.67
C LYS A 382 29.82 -9.33 25.28
N GLU A 383 30.34 -10.02 24.27
CA GLU A 383 29.81 -9.96 22.92
C GLU A 383 28.40 -10.55 22.91
N LYS A 384 27.40 -9.72 22.56
CA LYS A 384 26.00 -10.14 22.48
C LYS A 384 25.75 -10.90 21.18
N VAL A 385 26.24 -12.14 21.12
CA VAL A 385 25.78 -13.15 20.18
C VAL A 385 24.26 -13.27 20.29
N ARG A 386 23.56 -13.22 19.16
CA ARG A 386 22.09 -13.23 19.09
C ARG A 386 21.61 -14.59 18.61
N SER A 387 21.18 -15.45 19.55
CA SER A 387 20.46 -16.67 19.18
C SER A 387 19.25 -16.33 18.32
N CYS A 388 19.07 -17.11 17.26
CA CYS A 388 17.92 -17.12 16.39
C CYS A 388 17.30 -18.50 16.49
N PRO A 389 16.16 -18.64 17.20
CA PRO A 389 15.55 -19.94 17.44
C PRO A 389 15.08 -20.59 16.15
N ALA A 390 15.00 -21.91 16.18
CA ALA A 390 14.41 -22.70 15.11
C ALA A 390 12.98 -22.22 14.79
N CYS A 391 12.63 -22.24 13.51
CA CYS A 391 11.26 -21.99 13.06
C CYS A 391 10.36 -23.15 13.53
N PRO A 392 9.24 -22.88 14.23
CA PRO A 392 8.29 -23.92 14.62
C PRO A 392 7.82 -24.76 13.42
N PRO A 393 7.84 -26.11 13.48
CA PRO A 393 7.53 -26.97 12.33
C PRO A 393 6.11 -26.76 11.75
N ASP A 394 5.17 -26.31 12.58
CA ASP A 394 3.79 -25.97 12.21
C ASP A 394 3.67 -24.70 11.34
N LEU A 395 4.70 -23.86 11.28
CA LEU A 395 4.78 -22.73 10.35
C LEU A 395 5.36 -23.12 8.98
N LEU A 396 6.05 -24.26 8.89
CA LEU A 396 6.66 -24.74 7.65
C LEU A 396 5.67 -25.58 6.83
N PRO A 397 5.73 -25.54 5.49
CA PRO A 397 4.96 -26.49 4.68
C PRO A 397 5.45 -27.92 4.95
N PRO A 398 4.55 -28.93 4.98
CA PRO A 398 4.92 -30.30 5.30
C PRO A 398 5.96 -30.85 4.33
N THR A 399 7.03 -31.45 4.86
CA THR A 399 8.09 -32.06 4.06
C THR A 399 7.56 -33.28 3.30
N THR A 400 7.82 -33.34 2.00
CA THR A 400 7.50 -34.50 1.17
C THR A 400 8.51 -35.63 1.37
N SER A 401 8.57 -36.15 2.59
CA SER A 401 9.45 -37.24 3.04
C SER A 401 8.68 -38.52 3.38
N ASP A 402 7.43 -38.40 3.84
CA ASP A 402 6.65 -39.49 4.45
C ASP A 402 5.35 -39.82 3.66
N ALA A 403 5.34 -39.48 2.37
CA ALA A 403 4.30 -39.91 1.43
C ALA A 403 4.54 -41.37 1.02
N ASN A 404 4.01 -42.30 1.83
CA ASN A 404 4.15 -43.75 1.68
C ASN A 404 3.84 -44.26 0.26
N GLU A 405 4.70 -45.11 -0.30
CA GLU A 405 4.56 -45.67 -1.65
C GLU A 405 3.39 -46.66 -1.74
N SER A 406 2.19 -46.18 -2.07
CA SER A 406 1.13 -47.06 -2.58
C SER A 406 0.16 -46.37 -3.54
N GLN A 407 -0.05 -46.99 -4.69
CA GLN A 407 -1.21 -46.85 -5.57
C GLN A 407 -1.46 -45.47 -6.20
N CYS A 408 -0.72 -45.19 -7.27
CA CYS A 408 -1.35 -45.12 -8.60
C CYS A 408 -0.33 -45.45 -9.69
N ALA A 409 -0.64 -46.47 -10.51
CA ALA A 409 0.21 -46.89 -11.62
C ALA A 409 -0.40 -46.44 -12.96
N ASP A 410 0.10 -45.34 -13.51
CA ASP A 410 0.14 -45.16 -14.96
C ASP A 410 1.38 -44.33 -15.34
N ALA A 411 2.44 -45.03 -15.75
CA ALA A 411 3.74 -44.45 -16.05
C ALA A 411 3.91 -44.26 -17.56
N SER A 412 3.16 -43.33 -18.14
CA SER A 412 3.33 -42.92 -19.54
C SER A 412 3.21 -41.40 -19.74
N CYS A 413 3.88 -40.91 -20.79
CA CYS A 413 3.77 -39.57 -21.39
C CYS A 413 3.78 -38.29 -20.50
N VAL A 414 4.74 -38.15 -19.59
CA VAL A 414 5.31 -36.81 -19.28
C VAL A 414 6.62 -36.62 -20.04
N ALA A 415 6.55 -36.01 -21.22
CA ALA A 415 7.73 -35.54 -21.94
C ALA A 415 8.34 -34.31 -21.21
N PRO A 416 9.66 -34.07 -21.31
CA PRO A 416 10.25 -32.85 -20.76
C PRO A 416 9.62 -31.61 -21.41
N PRO A 417 9.37 -30.52 -20.66
CA PRO A 417 8.84 -29.29 -21.23
C PRO A 417 9.88 -28.68 -22.19
N MET A 418 9.67 -28.92 -23.49
CA MET A 418 10.28 -28.13 -24.55
C MET A 418 9.82 -26.68 -24.36
N TYR A 419 10.71 -25.81 -23.89
CA TYR A 419 10.46 -24.37 -23.76
C TYR A 419 10.37 -23.72 -25.14
N GLY A 420 9.23 -23.90 -25.81
CA GLY A 420 8.89 -23.28 -27.08
C GLY A 420 8.78 -21.76 -26.94
N GLU A 421 9.01 -21.06 -28.05
CA GLU A 421 9.15 -19.59 -28.10
C GLU A 421 7.83 -18.81 -28.04
N ASP A 422 6.85 -19.29 -27.24
CA ASP A 422 5.63 -18.53 -26.91
C ASP A 422 5.04 -18.92 -25.53
N ALA A 423 5.91 -19.16 -24.55
CA ALA A 423 5.49 -19.37 -23.16
C ALA A 423 5.00 -18.05 -22.55
N GLY A 424 3.68 -17.91 -22.40
CA GLY A 424 3.04 -16.76 -21.75
C GLY A 424 3.50 -16.57 -20.30
N VAL A 425 3.29 -15.35 -19.77
CA VAL A 425 3.76 -14.96 -18.43
C VAL A 425 3.23 -15.94 -17.38
N PRO A 426 4.09 -16.58 -16.57
CA PRO A 426 3.64 -17.49 -15.53
C PRO A 426 2.79 -16.76 -14.49
N VAL A 427 1.76 -17.44 -13.98
CA VAL A 427 0.90 -16.91 -12.92
C VAL A 427 1.58 -17.10 -11.57
N ALA A 428 1.60 -16.05 -10.74
CA ALA A 428 2.16 -16.13 -9.39
C ALA A 428 1.30 -17.06 -8.51
N GLU A 429 1.96 -17.97 -7.79
CA GLU A 429 1.33 -18.80 -6.77
C GLU A 429 1.02 -17.97 -5.52
N ALA A 430 0.02 -18.39 -4.73
CA ALA A 430 -0.31 -17.72 -3.48
C ALA A 430 0.86 -17.80 -2.48
N LEU A 431 1.37 -16.65 -2.04
CA LEU A 431 2.49 -16.54 -1.11
C LEU A 431 2.23 -17.34 0.19
N PRO A 432 3.12 -18.28 0.58
CA PRO A 432 2.97 -19.10 1.78
C PRO A 432 2.69 -18.29 3.06
N SER A 433 2.02 -18.89 4.03
CA SER A 433 1.69 -18.24 5.31
C SER A 433 2.93 -17.68 6.02
N VAL A 434 4.00 -18.47 6.13
CA VAL A 434 5.26 -18.07 6.76
C VAL A 434 5.98 -16.97 5.98
N GLU A 435 6.05 -17.05 4.64
CA GLU A 435 6.63 -15.97 3.81
C GLU A 435 5.80 -14.67 3.95
N ARG A 436 4.47 -14.77 3.93
CA ARG A 436 3.57 -13.61 4.06
C ARG A 436 3.65 -12.94 5.44
N VAL A 437 3.71 -13.72 6.52
CA VAL A 437 3.71 -13.20 7.90
C VAL A 437 5.11 -12.81 8.37
N HIS A 438 6.11 -13.66 8.13
CA HIS A 438 7.47 -13.51 8.64
C HIS A 438 8.48 -12.98 7.61
N VAL A 439 8.06 -12.66 6.38
CA VAL A 439 8.88 -11.88 5.44
C VAL A 439 8.13 -10.64 5.00
N GLN A 440 7.04 -10.79 4.22
CA GLN A 440 6.35 -9.65 3.58
C GLN A 440 5.91 -8.58 4.58
N ARG A 441 5.02 -8.94 5.52
CA ARG A 441 4.54 -8.04 6.58
C ARG A 441 5.68 -7.40 7.38
N VAL A 442 6.77 -8.14 7.63
CA VAL A 442 7.88 -7.60 8.43
C VAL A 442 8.62 -6.53 7.66
N TYR A 443 9.02 -6.79 6.42
CA TYR A 443 9.77 -5.82 5.62
C TYR A 443 8.96 -4.54 5.37
N ASP A 444 7.67 -4.65 5.07
CA ASP A 444 6.77 -3.49 4.98
C ASP A 444 6.69 -2.70 6.31
N ALA A 445 6.62 -3.39 7.44
CA ALA A 445 6.56 -2.76 8.77
C ALA A 445 7.89 -2.14 9.25
N VAL A 446 9.04 -2.49 8.65
CA VAL A 446 10.38 -2.00 9.06
C VAL A 446 11.16 -1.23 8.00
N ALA A 447 10.64 -1.11 6.76
CA ALA A 447 11.34 -0.58 5.58
C ALA A 447 12.22 0.66 5.86
N THR A 448 11.64 1.72 6.44
CA THR A 448 12.35 2.98 6.75
C THR A 448 13.53 2.78 7.72
N GLN A 449 13.34 2.02 8.80
CA GLN A 449 14.42 1.74 9.76
C GLN A 449 15.47 0.81 9.14
N TRP A 450 15.04 -0.18 8.34
CA TRP A 450 15.92 -1.12 7.68
C TRP A 450 16.83 -0.41 6.67
N HIS A 451 16.28 0.50 5.85
CA HIS A 451 17.06 1.35 4.95
C HIS A 451 18.16 2.09 5.71
N GLY A 452 17.82 2.77 6.80
CA GLY A 452 18.75 3.57 7.60
C GLY A 452 19.94 2.80 8.20
N THR A 453 19.96 1.47 8.08
CA THR A 453 21.07 0.60 8.48
C THR A 453 21.91 0.04 7.31
N ARG A 454 21.50 0.24 6.05
CA ARG A 454 22.07 -0.44 4.86
C ARG A 454 22.22 0.53 3.68
N TYR A 455 23.26 1.35 3.72
CA TYR A 455 23.50 2.42 2.74
C TYR A 455 24.47 2.07 1.60
N ARG A 456 25.12 0.90 1.62
CA ARG A 456 26.12 0.46 0.62
C ARG A 456 26.00 -1.04 0.33
N ALA A 457 26.36 -1.44 -0.89
CA ALA A 457 26.56 -2.83 -1.27
C ALA A 457 27.68 -3.52 -0.43
N TRP A 458 27.79 -4.84 -0.56
CA TRP A 458 28.91 -5.60 0.01
C TRP A 458 30.07 -5.62 -0.99
N SER A 459 31.32 -5.64 -0.52
CA SER A 459 32.50 -5.55 -1.41
C SER A 459 32.53 -6.67 -2.45
N GLY A 460 32.18 -7.91 -2.10
CA GLY A 460 32.11 -8.99 -3.09
C GLY A 460 30.99 -8.83 -4.13
N VAL A 461 29.96 -8.01 -3.87
CA VAL A 461 28.93 -7.64 -4.86
C VAL A 461 29.42 -6.49 -5.74
N GLU A 462 30.09 -5.49 -5.15
CA GLU A 462 30.75 -4.40 -5.91
C GLU A 462 31.84 -4.96 -6.84
N ASP A 463 32.67 -5.89 -6.34
CA ASP A 463 33.72 -6.56 -7.10
C ASP A 463 33.14 -7.45 -8.21
N PHE A 464 32.00 -8.13 -7.98
CA PHE A 464 31.31 -8.87 -9.04
C PHE A 464 30.80 -7.91 -10.13
N VAL A 465 30.02 -6.90 -9.75
CA VAL A 465 29.46 -5.88 -10.66
C VAL A 465 30.55 -5.24 -11.52
N ARG A 466 31.68 -4.85 -10.90
CA ARG A 466 32.85 -4.28 -11.59
C ARG A 466 33.57 -5.22 -12.57
N ARG A 467 33.36 -6.54 -12.48
CA ARG A 467 33.92 -7.52 -13.43
C ARG A 467 32.98 -7.79 -14.60
N VAL A 468 31.67 -7.84 -14.37
CA VAL A 468 30.69 -8.32 -15.36
C VAL A 468 29.91 -7.22 -16.07
N VAL A 469 29.63 -6.10 -15.41
CA VAL A 469 28.86 -4.99 -16.02
C VAL A 469 29.76 -4.22 -16.98
N GLN A 470 29.27 -4.02 -18.20
CA GLN A 470 29.87 -3.15 -19.21
C GLN A 470 28.93 -1.96 -19.51
N PRO A 471 29.42 -0.87 -20.11
CA PRO A 471 28.56 0.22 -20.59
C PRO A 471 27.50 -0.32 -21.56
N GLY A 472 26.22 -0.12 -21.22
CA GLY A 472 25.08 -0.64 -21.96
C GLY A 472 24.50 -1.97 -21.47
N SER A 473 25.14 -2.68 -20.54
CA SER A 473 24.61 -3.94 -19.98
C SER A 473 23.29 -3.71 -19.24
N LEU A 474 22.29 -4.58 -19.46
CA LEU A 474 21.03 -4.56 -18.71
C LEU A 474 21.14 -5.50 -17.49
N VAL A 475 20.81 -4.98 -16.31
CA VAL A 475 21.01 -5.66 -15.01
C VAL A 475 19.73 -5.76 -14.21
N ALA A 476 19.35 -6.96 -13.80
CA ALA A 476 18.22 -7.20 -12.90
C ALA A 476 18.70 -7.34 -11.44
N ASP A 477 18.12 -6.60 -10.50
CA ASP A 477 18.32 -6.80 -9.05
C ASP A 477 17.04 -7.40 -8.46
N VAL A 478 17.02 -8.74 -8.36
CA VAL A 478 15.86 -9.56 -8.00
C VAL A 478 15.80 -9.69 -6.48
N GLY A 479 14.87 -8.96 -5.86
CA GLY A 479 14.82 -8.67 -4.42
C GLY A 479 15.78 -7.52 -4.04
N CYS A 480 15.69 -6.40 -4.76
CA CYS A 480 16.62 -5.27 -4.65
C CYS A 480 16.60 -4.56 -3.28
N GLY A 481 15.56 -4.77 -2.47
CA GLY A 481 15.31 -4.02 -1.24
C GLY A 481 15.34 -2.51 -1.50
N ASN A 482 16.21 -1.79 -0.80
CA ASN A 482 16.39 -0.34 -0.98
C ASN A 482 17.33 0.07 -2.14
N GLY A 483 17.52 -0.81 -3.13
CA GLY A 483 18.23 -0.50 -4.38
C GLY A 483 19.73 -0.23 -4.21
N LYS A 484 20.33 -0.65 -3.08
CA LYS A 484 21.71 -0.34 -2.69
C LYS A 484 22.80 -0.83 -3.67
N ASN A 485 22.47 -1.74 -4.59
CA ASN A 485 23.41 -2.33 -5.55
C ASN A 485 23.43 -1.56 -6.89
N LEU A 486 22.29 -1.01 -7.31
CA LEU A 486 22.12 -0.41 -8.65
C LEU A 486 22.98 0.85 -8.91
N PRO A 487 23.23 1.77 -7.95
CA PRO A 487 24.09 2.93 -8.21
C PRO A 487 25.52 2.60 -8.67
N GLU A 488 26.03 1.42 -8.32
CA GLU A 488 27.33 0.94 -8.82
C GLU A 488 27.23 0.51 -10.30
N VAL A 489 26.14 -0.15 -10.68
CA VAL A 489 25.82 -0.54 -12.08
C VAL A 489 25.72 0.71 -12.97
N GLU A 490 24.95 1.71 -12.53
CA GLU A 490 24.78 2.98 -13.24
C GLU A 490 26.11 3.74 -13.38
N SER A 491 26.97 3.69 -12.37
CA SER A 491 28.30 4.33 -12.41
C SER A 491 29.25 3.72 -13.45
N LEU A 492 29.00 2.47 -13.86
CA LEU A 492 29.71 1.77 -14.93
C LEU A 492 29.02 1.95 -16.31
N GLY A 493 27.90 2.67 -16.36
CA GLY A 493 27.10 2.87 -17.57
C GLY A 493 26.17 1.70 -17.91
N GLY A 494 25.91 0.78 -16.98
CA GLY A 494 24.86 -0.23 -17.11
C GLY A 494 23.48 0.33 -16.76
N PHE A 495 22.43 -0.36 -17.17
CA PHE A 495 21.04 -0.02 -16.91
C PHE A 495 20.44 -1.00 -15.89
N GLY A 496 20.14 -0.51 -14.69
CA GLY A 496 19.60 -1.32 -13.59
C GLY A 496 18.07 -1.33 -13.56
N VAL A 497 17.47 -2.49 -13.32
CA VAL A 497 16.03 -2.65 -13.02
C VAL A 497 15.87 -3.48 -11.74
N GLY A 498 15.23 -2.91 -10.72
CA GLY A 498 14.98 -3.59 -9.43
C GLY A 498 13.59 -4.21 -9.34
N CYS A 499 13.49 -5.36 -8.69
CA CYS A 499 12.23 -5.97 -8.26
C CYS A 499 12.25 -6.23 -6.76
N ASP A 500 11.16 -5.95 -6.05
CA ASP A 500 10.96 -6.37 -4.66
C ASP A 500 9.47 -6.60 -4.40
N PHE A 501 9.09 -7.19 -3.26
CA PHE A 501 7.68 -7.25 -2.86
C PHE A 501 7.29 -6.06 -1.97
N SER A 502 8.26 -5.40 -1.32
CA SER A 502 8.00 -4.39 -0.30
C SER A 502 7.89 -2.99 -0.91
N VAL A 503 6.65 -2.51 -1.01
CA VAL A 503 6.33 -1.18 -1.58
C VAL A 503 7.08 -0.07 -0.84
N GLY A 504 7.24 -0.18 0.48
CA GLY A 504 7.97 0.81 1.29
C GLY A 504 9.49 0.83 1.08
N LEU A 505 10.08 -0.22 0.47
CA LEU A 505 11.47 -0.20 0.02
C LEU A 505 11.59 0.31 -1.43
N LEU A 506 10.64 -0.07 -2.28
CA LEU A 506 10.56 0.39 -3.68
C LEU A 506 10.30 1.89 -3.80
N GLU A 507 9.45 2.47 -2.94
CA GLU A 507 9.23 3.92 -2.88
C GLU A 507 10.55 4.67 -2.61
N ILE A 508 11.42 4.12 -1.76
CA ILE A 508 12.73 4.72 -1.49
C ILE A 508 13.67 4.61 -2.71
N CYS A 509 13.62 3.50 -3.46
CA CYS A 509 14.36 3.36 -4.72
C CYS A 509 13.93 4.40 -5.76
N ALA A 510 12.62 4.55 -5.97
CA ALA A 510 12.09 5.49 -6.96
C ALA A 510 12.26 6.96 -6.53
N VAL A 511 12.02 7.30 -5.26
CA VAL A 511 11.96 8.69 -4.78
C VAL A 511 13.30 9.23 -4.29
N GLU A 512 14.08 8.46 -3.50
CA GLU A 512 15.37 8.94 -2.98
C GLU A 512 16.54 8.68 -3.92
N ARG A 513 16.44 7.67 -4.79
CA ARG A 513 17.53 7.25 -5.69
C ARG A 513 17.25 7.47 -7.18
N GLY A 514 15.98 7.59 -7.59
CA GLY A 514 15.60 7.73 -9.00
C GLY A 514 15.76 6.44 -9.81
N LEU A 515 15.71 5.27 -9.16
CA LEU A 515 15.95 3.97 -9.79
C LEU A 515 14.68 3.40 -10.43
N GLU A 516 14.84 2.79 -11.61
CA GLU A 516 13.80 2.00 -12.27
C GLU A 516 13.51 0.72 -11.47
N VAL A 517 12.34 0.65 -10.82
CA VAL A 517 11.93 -0.49 -10.00
C VAL A 517 10.44 -0.82 -10.12
N PHE A 518 10.08 -2.07 -9.86
CA PHE A 518 8.69 -2.53 -9.83
C PHE A 518 8.42 -3.53 -8.69
N ALA A 519 7.14 -3.75 -8.37
CA ALA A 519 6.71 -4.71 -7.36
C ALA A 519 6.44 -6.11 -7.96
N GLY A 520 6.96 -7.18 -7.34
CA GLY A 520 6.77 -8.55 -7.83
C GLY A 520 7.30 -9.65 -6.90
N ASP A 521 6.87 -10.90 -7.15
CA ASP A 521 7.43 -12.09 -6.49
C ASP A 521 8.68 -12.55 -7.25
N ALA A 522 9.81 -12.74 -6.55
CA ALA A 522 11.08 -13.20 -7.11
C ALA A 522 11.02 -14.61 -7.75
N THR A 523 9.96 -15.39 -7.47
CA THR A 523 9.67 -16.68 -8.10
C THR A 523 8.86 -16.56 -9.39
N CYS A 524 8.37 -15.36 -9.76
CA CYS A 524 7.45 -15.15 -10.87
C CYS A 524 7.53 -13.68 -11.38
N LEU A 525 8.53 -13.39 -12.23
CA LEU A 525 8.89 -12.05 -12.65
C LEU A 525 8.22 -11.67 -13.99
N PRO A 526 7.54 -10.50 -14.10
CA PRO A 526 6.93 -9.98 -15.34
C PRO A 526 7.97 -9.46 -16.35
N LEU A 527 9.17 -10.03 -16.35
CA LEU A 527 10.30 -9.67 -17.20
C LEU A 527 10.50 -10.71 -18.30
N ARG A 528 10.86 -10.26 -19.51
CA ARG A 528 11.09 -11.13 -20.66
C ARG A 528 12.32 -12.02 -20.45
N SER A 529 12.22 -13.28 -20.85
CA SER A 529 13.35 -14.24 -20.85
C SER A 529 14.49 -13.75 -21.77
N ARG A 530 15.73 -14.15 -21.50
CA ARG A 530 16.90 -13.85 -22.36
C ARG A 530 17.03 -12.38 -22.76
N SER A 531 16.87 -11.48 -21.80
CA SER A 531 16.84 -10.02 -22.03
C SER A 531 17.85 -9.24 -21.17
N PHE A 532 18.44 -9.84 -20.15
CA PHE A 532 19.41 -9.23 -19.23
C PHE A 532 20.79 -9.85 -19.38
N ASP A 533 21.85 -9.07 -19.19
CA ASP A 533 23.24 -9.57 -19.24
C ASP A 533 23.73 -10.00 -17.85
N VAL A 534 23.20 -9.37 -16.80
CA VAL A 534 23.58 -9.61 -15.41
C VAL A 534 22.33 -9.71 -14.54
N ALA A 535 22.35 -10.61 -13.56
CA ALA A 535 21.32 -10.73 -12.53
C ALA A 535 21.94 -10.76 -11.13
N LEU A 536 21.30 -10.10 -10.18
CA LEU A 536 21.69 -10.06 -8.78
C LEU A 536 20.54 -10.64 -7.93
N ASN A 537 20.86 -11.50 -6.97
CA ASN A 537 19.92 -12.02 -5.97
C ASN A 537 20.58 -12.00 -4.59
N ILE A 538 20.57 -10.83 -3.96
CA ILE A 538 21.47 -10.52 -2.83
C ILE A 538 20.70 -10.44 -1.52
N ALA A 539 20.84 -11.46 -0.69
CA ALA A 539 20.11 -11.64 0.58
C ALA A 539 18.59 -11.86 0.42
N VAL A 540 18.20 -12.66 -0.57
CA VAL A 540 16.80 -12.89 -0.96
C VAL A 540 16.41 -14.37 -0.87
N LEU A 541 17.26 -15.27 -1.39
CA LEU A 541 17.01 -16.72 -1.40
C LEU A 541 16.70 -17.34 -0.02
N HIS A 542 17.24 -16.75 1.06
CA HIS A 542 16.96 -17.21 2.42
C HIS A 542 15.55 -16.84 2.92
N HIS A 543 14.81 -15.96 2.26
CA HIS A 543 13.44 -15.64 2.64
C HIS A 543 12.36 -16.55 2.03
N VAL A 544 12.77 -17.58 1.28
CA VAL A 544 11.86 -18.49 0.56
C VAL A 544 11.76 -19.84 1.29
N SER A 545 10.55 -20.23 1.70
CA SER A 545 10.34 -21.18 2.79
C SER A 545 10.25 -22.65 2.41
N SER A 546 10.42 -22.98 1.13
CA SER A 546 10.44 -24.37 0.65
C SER A 546 11.43 -24.53 -0.48
N GLU A 547 12.09 -25.70 -0.54
CA GLU A 547 13.06 -25.99 -1.60
C GLU A 547 12.48 -25.88 -3.03
N PRO A 548 11.23 -26.32 -3.32
CA PRO A 548 10.62 -26.10 -4.63
C PRO A 548 10.50 -24.62 -5.00
N ARG A 549 10.12 -23.73 -4.06
CA ARG A 549 10.09 -22.27 -4.31
C ARG A 549 11.50 -21.69 -4.44
N ARG A 550 12.50 -22.18 -3.69
CA ARG A 550 13.92 -21.80 -3.85
C ARG A 550 14.44 -22.15 -5.25
N ARG A 551 14.15 -23.38 -5.72
CA ARG A 551 14.45 -23.85 -7.10
C ARG A 551 13.73 -23.02 -8.17
N LYS A 552 12.47 -22.64 -7.93
CA LYS A 552 11.70 -21.74 -8.81
C LYS A 552 12.33 -20.35 -8.91
N LEU A 553 12.72 -19.73 -7.80
CA LEU A 553 13.44 -18.43 -7.78
C LEU A 553 14.76 -18.49 -8.55
N VAL A 554 15.57 -19.54 -8.34
CA VAL A 554 16.83 -19.73 -9.08
C VAL A 554 16.57 -19.87 -10.58
N THR A 555 15.59 -20.70 -10.97
CA THR A 555 15.16 -20.87 -12.37
C THR A 555 14.72 -19.55 -12.98
N GLU A 556 13.91 -18.78 -12.26
CA GLU A 556 13.33 -17.52 -12.73
C GLU A 556 14.40 -16.42 -12.89
N THR A 557 15.34 -16.34 -11.96
CA THR A 557 16.49 -15.43 -12.05
C THR A 557 17.36 -15.79 -13.26
N MET A 558 17.64 -17.08 -13.49
CA MET A 558 18.41 -17.54 -14.66
C MET A 558 17.63 -17.44 -15.99
N ARG A 559 16.28 -17.43 -15.95
CA ARG A 559 15.41 -17.23 -17.13
C ARG A 559 15.63 -15.86 -17.77
N LEU A 560 15.89 -14.82 -16.97
CA LEU A 560 16.11 -13.46 -17.45
C LEU A 560 17.35 -13.31 -18.33
N LEU A 561 18.38 -14.12 -18.06
CA LEU A 561 19.71 -13.94 -18.64
C LEU A 561 19.79 -14.32 -20.12
N THR A 562 20.54 -13.55 -20.89
CA THR A 562 21.06 -13.89 -22.23
C THR A 562 22.06 -15.05 -22.15
N VAL A 563 22.37 -15.71 -23.27
CA VAL A 563 23.43 -16.74 -23.29
C VAL A 563 24.79 -16.06 -23.13
N GLY A 564 25.60 -16.54 -22.18
CA GLY A 564 26.79 -15.85 -21.67
C GLY A 564 26.50 -14.85 -20.55
N GLY A 565 25.22 -14.54 -20.27
CA GLY A 565 24.81 -13.70 -19.15
C GLY A 565 25.04 -14.39 -17.80
N THR A 566 25.30 -13.60 -16.75
CA THR A 566 25.75 -14.11 -15.44
C THR A 566 24.88 -13.66 -14.27
N ALA A 567 24.68 -14.55 -13.30
CA ALA A 567 23.96 -14.27 -12.06
C ALA A 567 24.88 -14.36 -10.84
N LEU A 568 24.63 -13.51 -9.84
CA LEU A 568 25.22 -13.60 -8.51
C LEU A 568 24.14 -13.81 -7.45
N PHE A 569 24.22 -14.92 -6.72
CA PHE A 569 23.38 -15.23 -5.57
C PHE A 569 24.20 -15.09 -4.29
N TYR A 570 23.65 -14.41 -3.28
CA TYR A 570 24.19 -14.34 -1.91
C TYR A 570 23.09 -14.77 -0.92
N ALA A 571 23.31 -15.86 -0.20
CA ALA A 571 22.41 -16.34 0.85
C ALA A 571 23.15 -16.50 2.18
N TRP A 572 22.44 -16.35 3.31
CA TRP A 572 23.07 -16.45 4.63
C TRP A 572 23.54 -17.87 4.90
N ALA A 573 24.78 -18.04 5.36
CA ALA A 573 25.32 -19.31 5.78
C ALA A 573 24.91 -19.66 7.21
N LEU A 574 24.72 -20.96 7.47
CA LEU A 574 24.58 -21.54 8.81
C LEU A 574 25.90 -21.41 9.58
N GLU A 575 27.03 -21.57 8.89
CA GLU A 575 28.40 -21.60 9.43
C GLU A 575 28.94 -20.20 9.79
N GLN A 576 28.29 -19.50 10.72
CA GLN A 576 28.73 -18.19 11.21
C GLN A 576 29.70 -18.31 12.38
N ALA A 577 30.99 -18.53 12.06
CA ALA A 577 32.09 -18.52 13.02
C ALA A 577 32.06 -17.27 13.93
N ASP A 578 32.02 -17.49 15.25
CA ASP A 578 31.88 -16.48 16.31
C ASP A 578 30.75 -15.44 16.06
N GLY A 579 29.66 -15.86 15.43
CA GLY A 579 28.51 -15.02 15.08
C GLY A 579 28.68 -14.17 13.81
N GLY A 580 29.82 -14.30 13.12
CA GLY A 580 30.10 -13.67 11.83
C GLY A 580 30.02 -12.14 11.82
N VAL A 581 29.79 -11.56 10.65
CA VAL A 581 29.55 -10.10 10.50
C VAL A 581 28.14 -9.71 10.94
N SER A 582 27.23 -10.68 11.09
CA SER A 582 25.82 -10.45 11.42
C SER A 582 25.55 -10.33 12.94
N GLY A 583 26.38 -10.98 13.76
CA GLY A 583 26.19 -11.12 15.20
C GLY A 583 25.16 -12.20 15.60
N HIS A 584 24.71 -13.04 14.65
CA HIS A 584 23.70 -14.07 14.87
C HIS A 584 24.31 -15.47 15.04
N HIS A 585 23.68 -16.28 15.90
CA HIS A 585 23.89 -17.72 16.00
C HIS A 585 22.57 -18.42 15.63
N PHE A 586 22.64 -19.47 14.83
CA PHE A 586 21.47 -20.16 14.28
C PHE A 586 21.37 -21.56 14.87
N GLU A 587 20.19 -21.89 15.40
CA GLU A 587 19.94 -23.18 16.07
C GLU A 587 19.53 -24.29 15.09
N SER A 588 19.19 -23.92 13.85
CA SER A 588 18.79 -24.79 12.73
C SER A 588 18.99 -24.05 11.40
N GLN A 589 18.65 -24.69 10.27
CA GLN A 589 18.60 -24.02 8.97
C GLN A 589 17.40 -23.07 8.86
N ASP A 590 16.20 -23.55 9.21
CA ASP A 590 14.99 -22.74 9.22
C ASP A 590 14.85 -22.04 10.57
N VAL A 591 14.98 -20.71 10.60
CA VAL A 591 15.07 -19.90 11.84
C VAL A 591 14.20 -18.64 11.79
N LEU A 592 13.85 -18.14 12.98
CA LEU A 592 13.24 -16.83 13.18
C LEU A 592 14.27 -15.82 13.70
N VAL A 593 14.55 -14.78 12.92
CA VAL A 593 15.61 -13.80 13.14
C VAL A 593 15.03 -12.46 13.64
N PRO A 594 15.20 -12.11 14.93
CA PRO A 594 14.49 -10.99 15.56
C PRO A 594 15.01 -9.61 15.10
N PHE A 595 14.16 -8.82 14.46
CA PHE A 595 14.41 -7.42 14.10
C PHE A 595 13.73 -6.48 15.10
N HIS A 596 14.53 -5.69 15.82
CA HIS A 596 14.05 -4.76 16.83
C HIS A 596 13.75 -3.39 16.19
N LYS A 597 12.47 -3.08 15.97
CA LYS A 597 12.00 -1.73 15.59
C LYS A 597 12.07 -0.83 16.82
N LYS A 598 12.66 0.35 16.67
CA LYS A 598 12.79 1.38 17.72
C LYS A 598 11.61 2.33 17.67
N ALA A 599 11.28 2.88 18.84
CA ALA A 599 10.29 3.94 18.91
C ALA A 599 10.73 5.21 18.16
N GLY A 600 9.75 5.95 17.64
CA GLY A 600 9.95 7.27 17.02
C GLY A 600 10.66 7.30 15.65
N VAL A 601 10.98 6.16 15.03
CA VAL A 601 11.60 6.13 13.68
C VAL A 601 10.54 6.26 12.59
N GLN A 602 9.90 7.43 12.50
CA GLN A 602 9.21 7.87 11.29
C GLN A 602 10.19 8.53 10.33
N GLY A 603 9.99 8.32 9.02
CA GLY A 603 10.77 9.00 7.99
C GLY A 603 10.49 10.50 8.02
N LYS A 604 11.52 11.31 8.34
CA LYS A 604 11.37 12.76 8.45
C LYS A 604 11.28 13.38 7.06
N VAL A 605 10.07 13.58 6.55
CA VAL A 605 9.81 14.43 5.38
C VAL A 605 10.19 15.87 5.75
N VAL A 606 11.40 16.30 5.37
CA VAL A 606 11.89 17.65 5.69
C VAL A 606 11.28 18.67 4.72
N VAL A 607 10.08 19.14 5.04
CA VAL A 607 9.69 20.50 4.68
C VAL A 607 10.33 21.44 5.70
N THR A 608 11.13 22.41 5.25
CA THR A 608 11.94 23.25 6.13
C THR A 608 11.14 24.41 6.73
N GLY A 609 10.89 24.39 8.04
CA GLY A 609 10.39 25.55 8.78
C GLY A 609 10.10 25.26 10.26
N GLY A 610 10.33 26.25 11.12
CA GLY A 610 9.92 26.24 12.53
C GLY A 610 10.91 25.60 13.52
N SER A 611 11.27 26.36 14.55
CA SER A 611 12.07 25.93 15.70
C SER A 611 11.21 25.88 16.97
N GLY A 612 11.35 24.82 17.79
CA GLY A 612 10.72 24.67 19.10
C GLY A 612 11.57 23.74 20.00
N SER A 613 11.44 23.85 21.32
CA SER A 613 12.41 23.32 22.29
C SER A 613 11.80 22.75 23.57
N GLY A 614 12.41 21.69 24.11
CA GLY A 614 12.06 21.05 25.39
C GLY A 614 10.99 19.96 25.26
N GLU A 615 10.91 18.95 26.12
CA GLU A 615 11.81 18.53 27.21
C GLU A 615 11.72 16.99 27.40
N LYS A 616 12.39 16.39 28.40
CA LYS A 616 12.44 14.92 28.59
C LYS A 616 12.26 14.47 30.05
N GLU A 617 11.21 13.69 30.30
CA GLU A 617 11.03 12.73 31.40
C GLU A 617 10.19 11.56 30.86
N GLY A 618 10.23 10.32 31.34
CA GLY A 618 11.12 9.64 32.29
C GLY A 618 10.90 8.12 32.14
N GLU A 619 11.92 7.28 32.32
CA GLU A 619 11.86 5.83 32.01
C GLU A 619 11.82 4.99 33.31
N GLU A 620 10.78 4.18 33.49
CA GLU A 620 10.74 3.15 34.55
C GLU A 620 10.39 1.77 33.97
N THR A 621 11.06 0.74 34.49
CA THR A 621 11.09 -0.60 33.87
C THR A 621 10.27 -1.63 34.65
N ARG A 622 9.53 -2.48 33.93
CA ARG A 622 9.16 -3.83 34.40
C ARG A 622 9.33 -4.86 33.29
N ALA A 623 9.74 -6.05 33.69
CA ALA A 623 9.93 -7.20 32.82
C ALA A 623 9.12 -8.39 33.33
N GLY A 624 8.66 -9.23 32.40
CA GLY A 624 7.78 -10.36 32.63
C GLY A 624 6.90 -10.51 31.39
N GLY A 625 6.88 -11.69 30.78
CA GLY A 625 6.25 -11.86 29.47
C GLY A 625 5.67 -13.25 29.24
N ALA A 626 4.90 -13.34 28.17
CA ALA A 626 4.45 -14.56 27.52
C ALA A 626 4.46 -14.31 26.00
N ALA A 627 4.49 -15.36 25.19
CA ALA A 627 4.39 -15.26 23.74
C ALA A 627 3.02 -15.74 23.28
N GLY A 628 2.31 -14.91 22.51
CA GLY A 628 1.01 -15.24 21.93
C GLY A 628 0.22 -14.00 21.52
N GLU A 629 -0.38 -14.09 20.34
CA GLU A 629 -1.44 -13.20 19.80
C GLU A 629 -1.01 -11.76 19.42
N ASP A 630 -1.77 -11.15 18.51
CA ASP A 630 -1.38 -9.93 17.77
C ASP A 630 -1.55 -8.66 18.62
N ASP A 631 -0.45 -8.16 19.18
CA ASP A 631 -0.39 -6.87 19.90
C ASP A 631 -0.71 -5.68 18.97
N ASP A 632 -1.84 -5.01 19.20
CA ASP A 632 -2.23 -3.76 18.51
C ASP A 632 -1.92 -2.49 19.33
N GLY A 633 -0.84 -2.53 20.12
CA GLY A 633 -0.29 -1.34 20.78
C GLY A 633 0.24 -0.28 19.80
N ASP A 634 0.62 0.88 20.33
CA ASP A 634 1.10 2.05 19.58
C ASP A 634 2.03 1.67 18.39
N PRO A 635 1.73 2.10 17.14
CA PRO A 635 2.59 1.83 15.97
C PRO A 635 3.96 2.51 16.05
N THR A 636 4.14 3.45 16.99
CA THR A 636 5.44 4.06 17.34
C THR A 636 6.15 3.39 18.53
N ALA A 637 5.60 2.32 19.12
CA ALA A 637 6.24 1.58 20.21
C ALA A 637 7.43 0.72 19.72
N PRO A 638 8.38 0.36 20.61
CA PRO A 638 9.43 -0.61 20.28
C PRO A 638 8.84 -2.01 20.11
N ARG A 639 8.95 -2.59 18.91
CA ARG A 639 8.38 -3.90 18.55
C ARG A 639 9.46 -4.84 18.00
N VAL A 640 9.42 -6.13 18.33
CA VAL A 640 10.36 -7.14 17.82
C VAL A 640 9.67 -8.03 16.79
N TYR A 641 10.04 -7.86 15.53
CA TYR A 641 9.48 -8.64 14.42
C TYR A 641 10.34 -9.88 14.17
N GLN A 642 9.72 -11.06 14.12
CA GLN A 642 10.41 -12.31 13.81
C GLN A 642 10.44 -12.54 12.30
N ARG A 643 11.64 -12.48 11.70
CA ARG A 643 11.83 -12.69 10.26
C ARG A 643 12.21 -14.13 9.95
N TYR A 644 11.50 -14.78 9.05
CA TYR A 644 11.88 -16.12 8.60
C TYR A 644 13.12 -16.06 7.71
N CYS A 645 14.12 -16.90 8.02
CA CYS A 645 15.28 -17.16 7.18
C CYS A 645 15.55 -18.68 7.12
N HIS A 646 15.77 -19.20 5.90
CA HIS A 646 16.47 -20.44 5.64
C HIS A 646 17.96 -20.15 5.46
N VAL A 647 18.81 -20.56 6.41
CA VAL A 647 20.27 -20.40 6.33
C VAL A 647 20.92 -21.67 5.80
N TYR A 648 21.85 -21.48 4.85
CA TYR A 648 22.37 -22.52 3.99
C TYR A 648 23.62 -23.17 4.57
N LYS A 649 23.76 -24.48 4.36
CA LYS A 649 24.99 -25.22 4.68
C LYS A 649 26.02 -25.16 3.57
N GLU A 650 27.27 -25.48 3.90
CA GLU A 650 28.30 -25.79 2.90
C GLU A 650 27.80 -26.87 1.92
N GLY A 651 27.92 -26.60 0.62
CA GLY A 651 27.49 -27.49 -0.46
C GLY A 651 25.99 -27.48 -0.80
N GLU A 652 25.14 -26.75 -0.07
CA GLU A 652 23.69 -26.78 -0.27
C GLU A 652 23.20 -25.83 -1.37
N LEU A 653 23.77 -24.63 -1.46
CA LEU A 653 23.27 -23.55 -2.31
C LEU A 653 23.39 -23.87 -3.81
N GLU A 654 24.44 -24.58 -4.21
CA GLU A 654 24.67 -25.06 -5.56
C GLU A 654 23.70 -26.19 -5.98
N THR A 655 23.18 -26.99 -5.06
CA THR A 655 22.23 -28.08 -5.39
C THR A 655 20.94 -27.54 -6.03
N LEU A 656 20.55 -26.29 -5.71
CA LEU A 656 19.41 -25.61 -6.31
C LEU A 656 19.53 -25.49 -7.84
N PHE A 657 20.74 -25.51 -8.39
CA PHE A 657 21.00 -25.37 -9.84
C PHE A 657 20.98 -26.71 -10.59
N GLU A 658 21.02 -27.85 -9.89
CA GLU A 658 21.15 -29.16 -10.55
C GLU A 658 20.03 -29.51 -11.53
N HIS A 659 18.80 -29.07 -11.25
CA HIS A 659 17.64 -29.30 -12.10
C HIS A 659 17.64 -28.47 -13.40
N ILE A 660 18.51 -27.45 -13.49
CA ILE A 660 18.68 -26.57 -14.66
C ILE A 660 20.10 -26.67 -15.28
N LYS A 661 20.90 -27.65 -14.84
CA LYS A 661 22.30 -27.87 -15.31
C LYS A 661 22.47 -28.17 -16.80
N SER A 662 21.38 -28.38 -17.53
CA SER A 662 21.36 -28.53 -19.00
C SER A 662 21.47 -27.20 -19.75
N TRP A 663 21.18 -26.07 -19.09
CA TRP A 663 21.24 -24.73 -19.69
C TRP A 663 21.85 -23.65 -18.76
N VAL A 664 22.19 -24.01 -17.52
CA VAL A 664 22.94 -23.19 -16.56
C VAL A 664 24.21 -23.92 -16.12
N LYS A 665 25.31 -23.16 -15.98
CA LYS A 665 26.58 -23.60 -15.43
C LYS A 665 26.89 -22.80 -14.16
N VAL A 666 27.11 -23.48 -13.04
CA VAL A 666 27.71 -22.85 -11.85
C VAL A 666 29.21 -22.66 -12.15
N ASN A 667 29.67 -21.41 -12.13
CA ASN A 667 31.06 -21.04 -12.42
C ASN A 667 31.92 -21.02 -11.16
N ARG A 668 31.35 -20.61 -10.02
CA ARG A 668 32.08 -20.45 -8.76
C ARG A 668 31.12 -20.54 -7.59
N VAL A 669 31.47 -21.35 -6.60
CA VAL A 669 30.87 -21.34 -5.26
C VAL A 669 31.93 -20.82 -4.28
N TYR A 670 31.55 -19.98 -3.32
CA TYR A 670 32.46 -19.49 -2.29
C TYR A 670 31.72 -18.97 -1.05
N PHE A 671 32.44 -18.88 0.07
CA PHE A 671 31.97 -18.25 1.30
C PHE A 671 32.44 -16.78 1.36
N ASP A 672 31.55 -15.86 1.71
CA ASP A 672 31.89 -14.45 2.00
C ASP A 672 31.20 -13.96 3.28
N CYS A 673 32.01 -13.75 4.33
CA CYS A 673 31.63 -13.04 5.56
C CYS A 673 30.36 -13.54 6.29
N GLY A 674 30.03 -14.83 6.19
CA GLY A 674 28.78 -15.41 6.73
C GLY A 674 27.68 -15.64 5.68
N ASN A 675 28.02 -15.63 4.39
CA ASN A 675 27.13 -15.94 3.27
C ASN A 675 27.74 -17.03 2.39
N TRP A 676 26.91 -17.95 1.90
CA TRP A 676 27.25 -18.77 0.75
C TRP A 676 26.88 -18.02 -0.54
N CYS A 677 27.78 -18.08 -1.51
CA CYS A 677 27.74 -17.26 -2.71
C CYS A 677 27.92 -18.13 -3.96
N VAL A 678 27.06 -17.95 -4.96
CA VAL A 678 27.13 -18.65 -6.25
C VAL A 678 27.20 -17.63 -7.38
N GLU A 679 28.24 -17.74 -8.21
CA GLU A 679 28.29 -17.14 -9.55
C GLU A 679 27.88 -18.19 -10.57
N ALA A 680 26.81 -17.93 -11.33
CA ALA A 680 26.27 -18.81 -12.35
C ALA A 680 26.21 -18.12 -13.72
N GLU A 681 26.24 -18.90 -14.79
CA GLU A 681 26.25 -18.46 -16.19
C GLU A 681 25.19 -19.22 -16.98
N ARG A 682 24.45 -18.53 -17.84
CA ARG A 682 23.51 -19.18 -18.77
C ARG A 682 24.26 -19.66 -20.01
N ILE A 683 24.18 -20.95 -20.32
CA ILE A 683 24.89 -21.58 -21.44
C ILE A 683 23.98 -21.99 -22.62
N ALA A 684 22.65 -21.95 -22.46
CA ALA A 684 21.66 -22.17 -23.53
C ALA A 684 20.33 -21.45 -23.24
#